data_AF-A0A524KJP1-F1
#
_entry.id   AF-A0A524KJP1-F1
#
_cell.length_a   1.000
_cell.length_b   1.000
_cell.length_c   1.000
_cell.angle_alpha   90.00
_cell.angle_beta   90.00
_cell.angle_gamma   90.00
#
_symmetry.space_group_name_H-M   'P 1'
#
loop_
_entity.id
_entity.type
_entity.pdbx_description
1 polymer ?
#
loop_
_entity_poly.entity_id
_entity_poly.type
_entity_poly.pdbx_seq_one_letter_code
_entity_poly.pdbx_strand_id
1 'polypeptide(L)'
;MASDPLTLAREEISRRYLADEDRVVNDLIDRVHLTPAERNRIDVMARGFVGKVRAQRRHSGLDAFLHQYSLTSAEGVVLMCLAEALLRVPDAATVDRLIRDKLDRADWERHIGRSPSLFVNAATWGLMLTGRILRAGTDRADWASIFGRIVGRSGEPVIREAIVAGMRIIGRQFVLGQTIAEALRRAEEWKKRGYRLSFDMLGEAAVTADDADRYYAAHEAAIAAVAAVGPRADDAIQDVWTRNSVSVKLSALHPRFEYAQRERVMTELLPRFVALARAARDAGTGLTIDAEESDRLDLQLDVFAAALADRDIRDWDGLGLAVQAYGKRAVPIIQWLGELAQARKQRIPVRLVKGAYWDLEIKRAQEQGLAGYPVFTRKAATDLSYLACARALLASPRSFFPMFATHNAHTLAAVRTLAGRQSEYEFQRLHGMGEELYEALMDQAEVACRIYAPVGSHDDLLPYLVRRLLENGANTSFVNRLADDEAPIEDIIADPVERMRSLDSKANPRIPLPTGMFPNRVNSRGILLSDPAEAEPFLAEIARTLDGGVAAMPLIDGEGQPGSAVPVRDPADRRRQVGSVVPGTPAQLELAMARVLAATSSWDAAGGDSRATILERAADLYERDRALLVGLCVREGGKTVSAGLAEVREAVDFLRYYAMLARAEFASPLQLPGPTGERNELSLHGRGVFACISPWNFPVAIFTGQIAGALAAGNGVIAKPAEQTPLTAFACTRLLHEAGVPGGVLHLVPGDGPLIGGVLSRHADIAGVAFTGSTAVAQQINRALASRGGPLPTLIAETGGVNAMIADSTALPEQLVWDVITSAFDSGGQRCSALRVLFLQKDIAPRVLELLAGAIRELRVGDPMRLDTDIGPVIDRGAQEALNAHAARMDREGRLVAEVPLPGACDAGTFFAPRAYEIDAIARLHGEVFGPILHVVRYEASRLGEVCEAINATGYGLTLGVHSRIDDTVDFVRARVRVGNLYVNRSQIGAVVGVQPFGGEGLSGTGPKAGGPHYLHRFAVERVVSTNTTAAGGNASLLSLE
;
A
#
# COMPACT_ATOMS: atom_id res chain seq x y z
N MET A 1 3.96 -14.04 39.05
CA MET A 1 5.31 -14.30 38.52
C MET A 1 5.75 -13.02 37.84
N ALA A 2 6.89 -12.44 38.20
CA ALA A 2 7.38 -11.23 37.52
C ALA A 2 7.77 -11.61 36.09
N SER A 3 7.25 -10.88 35.10
CA SER A 3 7.60 -11.09 33.68
C SER A 3 9.11 -10.89 33.47
N ASP A 4 9.73 -11.74 32.65
CA ASP A 4 11.16 -11.65 32.27
C ASP A 4 11.46 -10.26 31.67
N PRO A 5 12.56 -9.56 32.05
CA PRO A 5 12.94 -8.26 31.50
C PRO A 5 12.87 -8.14 29.97
N LEU A 6 13.22 -9.19 29.23
CA LEU A 6 13.12 -9.21 27.77
C LEU A 6 11.67 -9.14 27.28
N THR A 7 10.74 -9.76 27.99
CA THR A 7 9.31 -9.72 27.68
C THR A 7 8.75 -8.32 27.92
N LEU A 8 9.06 -7.71 29.07
CA LEU A 8 8.63 -6.35 29.39
C LEU A 8 9.15 -5.31 28.38
N ALA A 9 10.38 -5.50 27.90
CA ALA A 9 10.97 -4.64 26.88
C ALA A 9 10.31 -4.83 25.50
N ARG A 10 9.90 -6.06 25.13
CA ARG A 10 9.10 -6.31 23.91
C ARG A 10 7.71 -5.66 23.99
N GLU A 11 7.06 -5.71 25.14
CA GLU A 11 5.79 -5.02 25.34
C GLU A 11 5.93 -3.49 25.18
N GLU A 12 7.03 -2.89 25.63
CA GLU A 12 7.26 -1.45 25.42
C GLU A 12 7.49 -1.10 23.94
N ILE A 13 8.13 -1.98 23.17
CA ILE A 13 8.27 -1.81 21.71
C ILE A 13 6.88 -1.77 21.07
N SER A 14 6.00 -2.71 21.40
CA SER A 14 4.62 -2.72 20.88
C SER A 14 3.82 -1.48 21.32
N ARG A 15 3.86 -1.10 22.61
CA ARG A 15 3.18 0.13 23.12
C ARG A 15 3.59 1.40 22.39
N ARG A 16 4.78 1.45 21.80
CA ARG A 16 5.33 2.60 21.07
C ARG A 16 5.06 2.54 19.57
N TYR A 17 4.43 1.49 19.05
CA TYR A 17 4.15 1.31 17.62
C TYR A 17 3.32 2.49 17.09
N LEU A 18 2.10 2.70 17.56
CA LEU A 18 1.20 3.76 17.09
C LEU A 18 1.02 4.91 18.09
N ALA A 19 1.96 5.06 19.03
CA ALA A 19 1.84 6.03 20.12
C ALA A 19 1.71 7.48 19.63
N ASP A 20 1.04 8.32 20.43
CA ASP A 20 0.93 9.77 20.19
C ASP A 20 2.30 10.42 19.99
N GLU A 21 2.45 11.16 18.89
CA GLU A 21 3.75 11.73 18.50
C GLU A 21 4.19 12.86 19.43
N ASP A 22 3.26 13.69 19.90
CA ASP A 22 3.58 14.81 20.78
C ASP A 22 4.15 14.33 22.11
N ARG A 23 3.51 13.31 22.72
CA ARG A 23 4.03 12.63 23.91
C ARG A 23 5.41 12.02 23.66
N VAL A 24 5.58 11.25 22.58
CA VAL A 24 6.86 10.58 22.29
C VAL A 24 7.98 11.60 22.06
N VAL A 25 7.72 12.68 21.31
CA VAL A 25 8.74 13.69 21.04
C VAL A 25 9.11 14.47 22.31
N ASN A 26 8.13 14.82 23.16
CA ASN A 26 8.43 15.49 24.43
C ASN A 26 9.30 14.60 25.34
N ASP A 27 8.99 13.30 25.45
CA ASP A 27 9.85 12.33 26.15
C ASP A 27 11.29 12.34 25.60
N LEU A 28 11.45 12.47 24.28
CA LEU A 28 12.76 12.51 23.63
C LEU A 28 13.50 13.83 23.87
N ILE A 29 12.81 14.97 23.92
CA ILE A 29 13.40 16.27 24.25
C ILE A 29 14.00 16.23 25.67
N ASP A 30 13.25 15.69 26.63
CA ASP A 30 13.69 15.58 28.02
C ASP A 30 14.87 14.61 28.16
N ARG A 31 14.88 13.56 27.32
CA ARG A 31 16.04 12.68 27.22
C ARG A 31 17.22 13.44 26.64
N VAL A 32 17.13 14.13 25.51
CA VAL A 32 18.26 14.79 24.82
C VAL A 32 18.62 16.14 25.45
N HIS A 33 19.26 16.07 26.61
CA HIS A 33 19.88 17.24 27.24
C HIS A 33 21.29 17.49 26.69
N LEU A 34 21.46 18.61 25.98
CA LEU A 34 22.77 19.12 25.53
C LEU A 34 23.12 20.38 26.33
N THR A 35 24.25 20.36 27.02
CA THR A 35 24.78 21.54 27.72
C THR A 35 25.08 22.66 26.72
N PRO A 36 25.09 23.95 27.13
CA PRO A 36 25.47 25.05 26.24
C PRO A 36 26.86 24.86 25.60
N ALA A 37 27.80 24.27 26.34
CA ALA A 37 29.14 23.97 25.85
C ALA A 37 29.18 22.86 24.79
N GLU A 38 28.32 21.84 24.91
CA GLU A 38 28.16 20.81 23.88
C GLU A 38 27.49 21.39 22.64
N ARG A 39 26.41 22.16 22.79
CA ARG A 39 25.73 22.81 21.66
C ARG A 39 26.67 23.72 20.87
N ASN A 40 27.46 24.53 21.55
CA ASN A 40 28.44 25.38 20.89
C ASN A 40 29.51 24.55 20.15
N ARG A 41 29.99 23.45 20.75
CA ARG A 41 30.94 22.54 20.08
C ARG A 41 30.33 21.90 18.82
N ILE A 42 29.07 21.49 18.89
CA ILE A 42 28.33 20.90 17.77
C ILE A 42 28.20 21.92 16.64
N ASP A 43 27.76 23.14 16.94
CA ASP A 43 27.61 24.22 15.94
C ASP A 43 28.94 24.53 15.25
N VAL A 44 30.01 24.77 16.02
CA VAL A 44 31.34 25.08 15.48
C VAL A 44 31.85 23.96 14.57
N MET A 45 31.70 22.70 15.00
CA MET A 45 32.14 21.55 14.22
C MET A 45 31.29 21.34 12.97
N ALA A 46 29.97 21.44 13.07
CA ALA A 46 29.06 21.31 11.94
C ALA A 46 29.28 22.41 10.90
N ARG A 47 29.49 23.67 11.33
CA ARG A 47 29.91 24.77 10.42
C ARG A 47 31.24 24.47 9.75
N GLY A 48 32.21 23.96 10.50
CA GLY A 48 33.51 23.56 9.97
C GLY A 48 33.40 22.49 8.87
N PHE A 49 32.58 21.45 9.10
CA PHE A 49 32.31 20.42 8.10
C PHE A 49 31.63 21.00 6.85
N VAL A 50 30.53 21.75 7.02
CA VAL A 50 29.81 22.36 5.88
C VAL A 50 30.70 23.33 5.10
N GLY A 51 31.48 24.16 5.79
CA GLY A 51 32.41 25.10 5.19
C GLY A 51 33.50 24.41 4.37
N LYS A 52 34.08 23.31 4.88
CA LYS A 52 35.05 22.50 4.13
C LYS A 52 34.43 21.88 2.89
N VAL A 53 33.24 21.28 3.01
CA VAL A 53 32.55 20.67 1.86
C VAL A 53 32.27 21.72 0.79
N ARG A 54 31.77 22.91 1.16
CA ARG A 54 31.55 24.02 0.23
C ARG A 54 32.86 24.52 -0.43
N ALA A 55 33.97 24.55 0.31
CA ALA A 55 35.26 25.01 -0.21
C ALA A 55 36.00 23.99 -1.10
N GLN A 56 35.81 22.69 -0.85
CA GLN A 56 36.49 21.60 -1.57
C GLN A 56 35.69 21.07 -2.77
N ARG A 57 34.53 21.67 -3.06
CA ARG A 57 33.65 21.26 -4.15
C ARG A 57 34.38 21.19 -5.49
N ARG A 58 34.67 19.98 -5.93
CA ARG A 58 34.86 19.65 -7.34
C ARG A 58 33.50 19.17 -7.85
N HIS A 59 32.85 19.92 -8.74
CA HIS A 59 31.63 19.44 -9.40
C HIS A 59 31.96 18.17 -10.19
N SER A 60 31.71 16.99 -9.62
CA SER A 60 31.97 15.71 -10.28
C SER A 60 30.81 14.74 -10.06
N GLY A 61 30.44 14.01 -11.11
CA GLY A 61 29.41 12.98 -11.05
C GLY A 61 28.00 13.51 -10.76
N LEU A 62 27.34 12.85 -9.81
CA LEU A 62 25.95 13.09 -9.42
C LEU A 62 25.72 14.53 -8.96
N ASP A 63 26.55 15.11 -8.09
CA ASP A 63 26.33 16.47 -7.56
C ASP A 63 26.30 17.57 -8.65
N ALA A 64 27.09 17.41 -9.72
CA ALA A 64 27.04 18.31 -10.86
C ALA A 64 25.73 18.16 -11.66
N PHE A 65 25.27 16.92 -11.82
CA PHE A 65 24.02 16.58 -12.49
C PHE A 65 22.78 16.99 -11.68
N LEU A 66 22.79 16.78 -10.36
CA LEU A 66 21.76 17.18 -9.39
C LEU A 66 21.64 18.69 -9.28
N HIS A 67 22.76 19.41 -9.29
CA HIS A 67 22.77 20.87 -9.25
C HIS A 67 22.33 21.50 -10.59
N GLN A 68 22.64 20.85 -11.73
CA GLN A 68 22.26 21.33 -13.05
C GLN A 68 20.77 21.08 -13.38
N TYR A 69 20.20 19.98 -12.90
CA TYR A 69 18.82 19.56 -13.20
C TYR A 69 17.90 19.51 -11.98
N SER A 70 18.33 20.03 -10.81
CA SER A 70 17.62 20.06 -9.52
C SER A 70 16.63 18.90 -9.36
N LEU A 71 17.03 17.77 -8.75
CA LEU A 71 16.16 16.58 -8.56
C LEU A 71 14.83 16.84 -7.81
N THR A 72 14.66 18.04 -7.27
CA THR A 72 13.43 18.57 -6.68
C THR A 72 12.41 19.02 -7.74
N SER A 73 12.85 19.18 -8.98
CA SER A 73 12.02 19.45 -10.14
C SER A 73 11.40 18.14 -10.66
N ALA A 74 10.20 18.24 -11.21
CA ALA A 74 9.56 17.11 -11.91
C ALA A 74 10.48 16.54 -13.00
N GLU A 75 11.32 17.37 -13.61
CA GLU A 75 12.25 17.04 -14.71
C GLU A 75 13.36 16.08 -14.26
N GLY A 76 13.96 16.29 -13.09
CA GLY A 76 14.99 15.41 -12.55
C GLY A 76 14.46 14.02 -12.17
N VAL A 77 13.26 13.95 -11.58
CA VAL A 77 12.57 12.67 -11.30
C VAL A 77 12.23 11.95 -12.60
N VAL A 78 11.74 12.67 -13.60
CA VAL A 78 11.40 12.14 -14.92
C VAL A 78 12.63 11.58 -15.64
N LEU A 79 13.76 12.28 -15.63
CA LEU A 79 14.97 11.81 -16.30
C LEU A 79 15.52 10.53 -15.64
N MET A 80 15.39 10.41 -14.31
CA MET A 80 15.80 9.20 -13.59
C MET A 80 14.82 8.04 -13.75
N CYS A 81 13.51 8.30 -13.79
CA CYS A 81 12.51 7.28 -14.12
C CYS A 81 12.69 6.77 -15.56
N LEU A 82 12.97 7.69 -16.48
CA LEU A 82 13.33 7.37 -17.86
C LEU A 82 14.58 6.50 -17.90
N ALA A 83 15.62 6.92 -17.19
CA ALA A 83 16.86 6.19 -17.10
C ALA A 83 16.61 4.75 -16.57
N GLU A 84 16.00 4.62 -15.40
CA GLU A 84 15.70 3.33 -14.78
C GLU A 84 14.94 2.38 -15.72
N ALA A 85 13.91 2.88 -16.40
CA ALA A 85 13.12 2.09 -17.32
C ALA A 85 13.88 1.75 -18.61
N LEU A 86 14.74 2.62 -19.13
CA LEU A 86 15.55 2.34 -20.34
C LEU A 86 16.51 1.16 -20.20
N LEU A 87 16.99 0.88 -18.99
CA LEU A 87 17.83 -0.30 -18.76
C LEU A 87 17.04 -1.61 -18.61
N ARG A 88 15.74 -1.51 -18.31
CA ARG A 88 14.87 -2.66 -17.97
C ARG A 88 13.98 -3.09 -19.11
N VAL A 89 13.56 -2.15 -19.94
CA VAL A 89 12.62 -2.40 -21.02
C VAL A 89 13.36 -3.17 -22.12
N PRO A 90 13.01 -4.45 -22.36
CA PRO A 90 13.73 -5.29 -23.31
C PRO A 90 13.45 -4.91 -24.77
N ASP A 91 12.38 -4.17 -25.06
CA ASP A 91 11.95 -3.86 -26.42
C ASP A 91 12.18 -2.39 -26.82
N ALA A 92 12.75 -2.23 -28.02
CA ALA A 92 13.16 -0.96 -28.58
C ALA A 92 12.01 0.05 -28.77
N ALA A 93 10.82 -0.43 -29.15
CA ALA A 93 9.69 0.45 -29.48
C ALA A 93 9.06 1.08 -28.23
N THR A 94 8.95 0.31 -27.14
CA THR A 94 8.44 0.81 -25.87
C THR A 94 9.44 1.75 -25.20
N VAL A 95 10.74 1.49 -25.35
CA VAL A 95 11.81 2.43 -25.01
C VAL A 95 11.61 3.78 -25.70
N ASP A 96 11.41 3.82 -27.01
CA ASP A 96 11.22 5.08 -27.74
C ASP A 96 9.97 5.83 -27.29
N ARG A 97 8.86 5.09 -27.07
CA ARG A 97 7.62 5.66 -26.55
C ARG A 97 7.82 6.27 -25.17
N LEU A 98 8.55 5.60 -24.28
CA LEU A 98 8.84 6.12 -22.96
C LEU A 98 9.73 7.37 -23.04
N ILE A 99 10.77 7.38 -23.88
CA ILE A 99 11.61 8.55 -24.11
C ILE A 99 10.74 9.73 -24.54
N ARG A 100 9.87 9.51 -25.53
CA ARG A 100 8.98 10.55 -26.06
C ARG A 100 8.01 11.08 -25.00
N ASP A 101 7.29 10.18 -24.32
CA ASP A 101 6.32 10.51 -23.25
C ASP A 101 6.95 11.36 -22.14
N LYS A 102 8.16 10.99 -21.72
CA LYS A 102 8.88 11.68 -20.64
C LYS A 102 9.57 12.97 -21.10
N LEU A 103 10.06 13.03 -22.33
CA LEU A 103 10.69 14.24 -22.87
C LEU A 103 9.67 15.30 -23.28
N ASP A 104 8.56 14.95 -23.91
CA ASP A 104 7.56 15.92 -24.40
C ASP A 104 6.78 16.62 -23.27
N ARG A 105 6.66 15.98 -22.09
CA ARG A 105 5.95 16.53 -20.92
C ARG A 105 6.81 17.43 -20.02
N ALA A 106 8.13 17.32 -20.09
CA ALA A 106 9.03 18.22 -19.39
C ALA A 106 9.25 19.45 -20.30
N ASP A 107 8.96 20.65 -19.80
CA ASP A 107 8.92 21.90 -20.55
C ASP A 107 10.36 22.41 -20.85
N TRP A 108 11.16 21.59 -21.56
CA TRP A 108 12.62 21.72 -21.69
C TRP A 108 13.07 23.04 -22.33
N GLU A 109 12.20 23.73 -23.06
CA GLU A 109 12.48 25.01 -23.72
C GLU A 109 12.86 26.13 -22.72
N ARG A 110 12.42 26.04 -21.44
CA ARG A 110 12.68 27.09 -20.43
C ARG A 110 14.10 27.10 -19.84
N HIS A 111 14.86 26.01 -19.98
CA HIS A 111 16.17 25.86 -19.34
C HIS A 111 17.38 25.95 -20.30
N ILE A 112 17.11 26.10 -21.61
CA ILE A 112 18.16 26.27 -22.62
C ILE A 112 18.62 27.74 -22.64
N GLY A 113 19.73 28.07 -21.96
CA GLY A 113 20.42 29.36 -22.16
C GLY A 113 21.05 30.09 -20.96
N ARG A 114 21.19 29.49 -19.76
CA ARG A 114 21.62 30.21 -18.54
C ARG A 114 22.98 29.81 -17.92
N SER A 115 23.99 29.38 -18.70
CA SER A 115 25.35 29.14 -18.15
C SER A 115 26.47 29.86 -18.93
N PRO A 116 27.36 30.62 -18.25
CA PRO A 116 28.46 31.35 -18.88
C PRO A 116 29.77 30.55 -19.05
N SER A 117 29.81 29.23 -18.83
CA SER A 117 31.04 28.43 -19.00
C SER A 117 31.23 27.93 -20.44
N LEU A 118 32.30 28.41 -21.09
CA LEU A 118 32.72 28.06 -22.46
C LEU A 118 33.15 26.58 -22.64
N PHE A 119 33.31 25.81 -21.55
CA PHE A 119 33.62 24.38 -21.59
C PHE A 119 32.38 23.47 -21.59
N VAL A 120 31.18 24.05 -21.48
CA VAL A 120 29.94 23.29 -21.20
C VAL A 120 28.96 23.25 -22.38
N ASN A 121 29.20 23.97 -23.47
CA ASN A 121 28.15 24.23 -24.48
C ASN A 121 28.29 23.60 -25.88
N ALA A 122 29.23 22.68 -26.18
CA ALA A 122 29.20 22.03 -27.52
C ALA A 122 29.98 20.71 -27.70
N ALA A 123 30.71 20.18 -26.71
CA ALA A 123 31.72 19.15 -26.99
C ALA A 123 31.43 17.74 -26.44
N THR A 124 30.52 17.54 -25.50
CA THR A 124 30.56 16.30 -24.69
C THR A 124 29.81 15.10 -25.28
N TRP A 125 28.87 15.28 -26.21
CA TRP A 125 28.10 14.15 -26.76
C TRP A 125 28.34 13.88 -28.26
N GLY A 126 28.81 14.88 -29.03
CA GLY A 126 29.03 14.74 -30.48
C GLY A 126 30.48 14.44 -30.91
N LEU A 127 31.49 14.75 -30.08
CA LEU A 127 32.90 14.67 -30.50
C LEU A 127 33.59 13.34 -30.16
N MET A 128 32.98 12.45 -29.37
CA MET A 128 33.53 11.12 -29.12
C MET A 128 33.26 10.11 -30.25
N LEU A 129 32.44 10.45 -31.25
CA LEU A 129 31.98 9.50 -32.28
C LEU A 129 32.52 9.75 -33.71
N THR A 130 33.18 10.86 -33.99
CA THR A 130 33.81 11.07 -35.32
C THR A 130 35.16 11.75 -35.19
N GLY A 131 36.22 10.93 -35.09
CA GLY A 131 37.59 11.40 -35.19
C GLY A 131 37.90 11.92 -36.59
N ARG A 132 37.70 13.22 -36.85
CA ARG A 132 38.43 14.00 -37.85
C ARG A 132 38.26 15.51 -37.63
N ILE A 133 39.39 16.18 -37.68
CA ILE A 133 39.64 17.61 -37.48
C ILE A 133 38.97 18.45 -38.57
N LEU A 134 38.44 19.64 -38.23
CA LEU A 134 38.58 20.86 -39.05
C LEU A 134 38.35 22.13 -38.20
N ARG A 135 39.32 23.06 -38.28
CA ARG A 135 39.25 24.44 -37.79
C ARG A 135 38.54 25.32 -38.82
N ALA A 136 37.59 26.16 -38.39
CA ALA A 136 37.32 27.49 -38.95
C ALA A 136 36.30 28.21 -38.05
N GLY A 137 36.52 29.51 -37.82
CA GLY A 137 35.71 30.33 -36.91
C GLY A 137 34.44 30.93 -37.52
N THR A 138 33.81 31.77 -36.70
CA THR A 138 32.72 32.76 -36.92
C THR A 138 31.29 32.40 -36.44
N ASP A 139 30.77 33.36 -35.68
CA ASP A 139 29.42 33.80 -35.29
C ASP A 139 28.41 32.94 -34.50
N ARG A 140 27.91 33.58 -33.42
CA ARG A 140 27.04 33.08 -32.35
C ARG A 140 25.56 32.89 -32.75
N ALA A 141 25.18 33.17 -33.99
CA ALA A 141 23.78 33.22 -34.40
C ALA A 141 23.24 31.93 -35.07
N ASP A 142 24.09 30.94 -35.37
CA ASP A 142 23.67 29.78 -36.19
C ASP A 142 23.46 28.47 -35.40
N TRP A 143 23.67 28.47 -34.08
CA TRP A 143 23.62 27.24 -33.27
C TRP A 143 22.21 26.72 -32.99
N ALA A 144 21.21 27.61 -32.87
CA ALA A 144 19.81 27.21 -32.71
C ALA A 144 19.26 26.53 -33.97
N SER A 145 19.71 26.96 -35.16
CA SER A 145 19.33 26.37 -36.45
C SER A 145 20.04 25.02 -36.69
N ILE A 146 21.22 24.81 -36.08
CA ILE A 146 21.97 23.55 -36.11
C ILE A 146 21.36 22.53 -35.13
N PHE A 147 20.97 22.94 -33.92
CA PHE A 147 20.29 22.06 -32.95
C PHE A 147 18.90 21.63 -33.44
N GLY A 148 18.10 22.55 -34.00
CA GLY A 148 16.84 22.20 -34.66
C GLY A 148 17.01 21.26 -35.85
N ARG A 149 18.15 21.35 -36.57
CA ARG A 149 18.51 20.41 -37.65
C ARG A 149 19.07 19.08 -37.13
N ILE A 150 19.67 19.01 -35.93
CA ILE A 150 20.21 17.77 -35.35
C ILE A 150 19.11 16.97 -34.67
N VAL A 151 18.17 17.61 -33.96
CA VAL A 151 16.95 16.97 -33.44
C VAL A 151 16.04 16.54 -34.60
N GLY A 152 16.05 17.30 -35.72
CA GLY A 152 15.33 16.93 -36.94
C GLY A 152 16.05 15.96 -37.91
N ARG A 153 17.34 15.64 -37.72
CA ARG A 153 18.11 14.73 -38.63
C ARG A 153 18.78 13.54 -37.95
N SER A 154 18.95 13.55 -36.64
CA SER A 154 19.49 12.41 -35.88
C SER A 154 18.29 11.62 -35.36
N GLY A 155 17.99 10.46 -35.98
CA GLY A 155 16.85 9.65 -35.57
C GLY A 155 16.92 9.25 -34.08
N GLU A 156 15.75 9.00 -33.48
CA GLU A 156 15.55 8.47 -32.12
C GLU A 156 16.61 7.42 -31.66
N PRO A 157 17.12 6.51 -32.52
CA PRO A 157 18.14 5.54 -32.11
C PRO A 157 19.46 6.13 -31.59
N VAL A 158 19.88 7.30 -32.06
CA VAL A 158 21.16 7.92 -31.64
C VAL A 158 21.02 8.54 -30.24
N ILE A 159 19.87 9.16 -29.95
CA ILE A 159 19.53 9.69 -28.63
C ILE A 159 19.44 8.54 -27.62
N ARG A 160 18.82 7.42 -28.02
CA ARG A 160 18.72 6.20 -27.21
C ARG A 160 20.10 5.66 -26.80
N GLU A 161 21.00 5.44 -27.76
CA GLU A 161 22.36 4.94 -27.49
C GLU A 161 23.15 5.90 -26.59
N ALA A 162 23.00 7.22 -26.78
CA ALA A 162 23.64 8.21 -25.92
C ALA A 162 23.12 8.17 -24.47
N ILE A 163 21.80 8.05 -24.26
CA ILE A 163 21.21 7.96 -22.92
C ILE A 163 21.62 6.64 -22.24
N VAL A 164 21.53 5.50 -22.94
CA VAL A 164 21.92 4.18 -22.40
C VAL A 164 23.41 4.14 -22.04
N ALA A 165 24.28 4.74 -22.87
CA ALA A 165 25.70 4.85 -22.57
C ALA A 165 25.96 5.76 -21.36
N GLY A 166 25.32 6.93 -21.29
CA GLY A 166 25.40 7.85 -20.15
C GLY A 166 24.94 7.19 -18.85
N MET A 167 23.86 6.41 -18.92
CA MET A 167 23.34 5.63 -17.81
C MET A 167 24.27 4.55 -17.30
N ARG A 168 24.93 3.80 -18.19
CA ARG A 168 25.94 2.81 -17.79
C ARG A 168 27.13 3.47 -17.08
N ILE A 169 27.40 4.74 -17.38
CA ILE A 169 28.42 5.53 -16.69
C ILE A 169 27.91 5.97 -15.31
N ILE A 170 26.67 6.45 -15.21
CA ILE A 170 26.04 6.86 -13.94
C ILE A 170 25.86 5.66 -13.00
N GLY A 171 25.42 4.49 -13.50
CA GLY A 171 25.24 3.27 -12.72
C GLY A 171 26.52 2.82 -12.01
N ARG A 172 27.70 3.05 -12.61
CA ARG A 172 29.00 2.76 -11.98
C ARG A 172 29.30 3.61 -10.74
N GLN A 173 28.57 4.71 -10.52
CA GLN A 173 28.69 5.54 -9.32
C GLN A 173 27.82 5.04 -8.15
N PHE A 174 26.79 4.24 -8.42
CA PHE A 174 25.84 3.76 -7.41
C PHE A 174 26.11 2.32 -6.92
N VAL A 175 26.69 1.48 -7.78
CA VAL A 175 27.24 0.18 -7.37
C VAL A 175 28.74 0.25 -7.31
N LEU A 176 29.31 -0.30 -6.23
CA LEU A 176 30.75 -0.43 -6.14
C LEU A 176 31.25 -1.42 -7.21
N GLY A 177 30.49 -2.47 -7.52
CA GLY A 177 30.77 -3.40 -8.61
C GLY A 177 29.55 -4.27 -8.96
N GLN A 178 29.54 -4.85 -10.16
CA GLN A 178 28.45 -5.75 -10.59
C GLN A 178 28.51 -7.12 -9.92
N THR A 179 29.70 -7.49 -9.44
CA THR A 179 29.97 -8.73 -8.72
C THR A 179 30.77 -8.42 -7.47
N ILE A 180 30.68 -9.30 -6.46
CA ILE A 180 31.46 -9.13 -5.23
C ILE A 180 32.97 -9.10 -5.52
N ALA A 181 33.46 -9.89 -6.49
CA ALA A 181 34.86 -9.88 -6.88
C ALA A 181 35.31 -8.52 -7.45
N GLU A 182 34.47 -7.86 -8.25
CA GLU A 182 34.75 -6.50 -8.73
C GLU A 182 34.70 -5.47 -7.60
N ALA A 183 33.69 -5.57 -6.74
CA ALA A 183 33.54 -4.67 -5.61
C ALA A 183 34.75 -4.76 -4.65
N LEU A 184 35.26 -5.97 -4.37
CA LEU A 184 36.45 -6.16 -3.55
C LEU A 184 37.72 -5.60 -4.19
N ARG A 185 37.90 -5.68 -5.51
CA ARG A 185 39.05 -5.04 -6.19
C ARG A 185 39.03 -3.53 -6.03
N ARG A 186 37.86 -2.89 -6.17
CA ARG A 186 37.69 -1.44 -6.00
C ARG A 186 37.73 -1.01 -4.53
N ALA A 187 37.34 -1.89 -3.62
CA ALA A 187 37.42 -1.67 -2.17
C ALA A 187 38.85 -1.40 -1.68
N GLU A 188 39.87 -1.93 -2.36
CA GLU A 188 41.28 -1.77 -1.97
C GLU A 188 41.74 -0.30 -1.99
N GLU A 189 41.20 0.53 -2.89
CA GLU A 189 41.48 1.97 -2.92
C GLU A 189 40.96 2.66 -1.65
N TRP A 190 39.72 2.34 -1.25
CA TRP A 190 39.10 2.87 -0.05
C TRP A 190 39.80 2.40 1.23
N LYS A 191 40.25 1.15 1.25
CA LYS A 191 41.01 0.57 2.36
C LYS A 191 42.33 1.31 2.59
N LYS A 192 43.06 1.64 1.52
CA LYS A 192 44.29 2.47 1.59
C LYS A 192 44.05 3.85 2.19
N ARG A 193 42.82 4.37 2.07
CA ARG A 193 42.37 5.65 2.63
C ARG A 193 41.81 5.51 4.06
N GLY A 194 41.91 4.33 4.68
CA GLY A 194 41.46 4.08 6.06
C GLY A 194 39.98 3.71 6.20
N TYR A 195 39.25 3.49 5.10
CA TYR A 195 37.85 3.06 5.15
C TYR A 195 37.69 1.55 5.27
N ARG A 196 36.59 1.13 5.89
CA ARG A 196 36.07 -0.25 5.89
C ARG A 196 34.90 -0.34 4.92
N LEU A 197 34.50 -1.55 4.52
CA LEU A 197 33.32 -1.72 3.66
C LEU A 197 32.29 -2.69 4.25
N SER A 198 31.00 -2.40 4.04
CA SER A 198 29.89 -3.33 4.22
C SER A 198 29.27 -3.60 2.86
N PHE A 199 29.28 -4.83 2.37
CA PHE A 199 28.71 -5.15 1.06
C PHE A 199 27.21 -5.44 1.19
N ASP A 200 26.39 -4.74 0.39
CA ASP A 200 24.95 -4.97 0.24
C ASP A 200 24.71 -5.65 -1.10
N MET A 201 24.22 -6.88 -1.07
CA MET A 201 24.03 -7.69 -2.28
C MET A 201 22.76 -7.32 -3.07
N LEU A 202 22.11 -6.19 -2.74
CA LEU A 202 20.93 -5.60 -3.41
C LEU A 202 19.66 -6.45 -3.41
N GLY A 203 19.74 -7.74 -3.06
CA GLY A 203 18.59 -8.62 -2.95
C GLY A 203 17.64 -8.19 -1.84
N GLU A 204 16.36 -8.06 -2.20
CA GLU A 204 15.25 -7.77 -1.29
C GLU A 204 13.95 -8.39 -1.82
N ALA A 205 12.96 -8.55 -0.94
CA ALA A 205 11.59 -8.93 -1.26
C ALA A 205 11.50 -10.10 -2.26
N ALA A 206 12.07 -11.25 -1.88
CA ALA A 206 11.92 -12.48 -2.65
C ALA A 206 10.43 -12.72 -2.93
N VAL A 207 10.09 -12.97 -4.20
CA VAL A 207 8.71 -13.27 -4.62
C VAL A 207 8.48 -14.78 -4.61
N THR A 208 9.54 -15.54 -4.85
CA THR A 208 9.50 -17.00 -5.00
C THR A 208 10.56 -17.66 -4.12
N ALA A 209 10.39 -18.95 -3.82
CA ALA A 209 11.44 -19.76 -3.19
C ALA A 209 12.76 -19.73 -3.98
N ASP A 210 12.69 -19.76 -5.32
CA ASP A 210 13.87 -19.71 -6.20
C ASP A 210 14.62 -18.37 -6.09
N ASP A 211 13.89 -17.25 -5.98
CA ASP A 211 14.53 -15.95 -5.69
C ASP A 211 15.22 -15.98 -4.32
N ALA A 212 14.57 -16.56 -3.30
CA ALA A 212 15.15 -16.68 -1.96
C ALA A 212 16.42 -17.53 -1.96
N ASP A 213 16.45 -18.63 -2.71
CA ASP A 213 17.62 -19.50 -2.87
C ASP A 213 18.75 -18.79 -3.63
N ARG A 214 18.41 -18.05 -4.69
CA ARG A 214 19.38 -17.21 -5.43
C ARG A 214 20.01 -16.16 -4.53
N TYR A 215 19.20 -15.44 -3.75
CA TYR A 215 19.71 -14.43 -2.83
C TYR A 215 20.54 -15.08 -1.72
N TYR A 216 20.10 -16.20 -1.14
CA TYR A 216 20.90 -16.95 -0.17
C TYR A 216 22.30 -17.28 -0.72
N ALA A 217 22.38 -17.86 -1.92
CA ALA A 217 23.64 -18.20 -2.56
C ALA A 217 24.52 -16.97 -2.84
N ALA A 218 23.92 -15.84 -3.21
CA ALA A 218 24.65 -14.58 -3.41
C ALA A 218 25.28 -14.07 -2.10
N HIS A 219 24.57 -14.18 -0.98
CA HIS A 219 25.10 -13.80 0.34
C HIS A 219 26.20 -14.77 0.80
N GLU A 220 26.02 -16.08 0.63
CA GLU A 220 27.03 -17.09 0.93
C GLU A 220 28.33 -16.85 0.14
N ALA A 221 28.21 -16.63 -1.17
CA ALA A 221 29.34 -16.30 -2.03
C ALA A 221 30.02 -14.99 -1.63
N ALA A 222 29.24 -13.98 -1.20
CA ALA A 222 29.77 -12.71 -0.75
C ALA A 222 30.59 -12.85 0.55
N ILE A 223 30.08 -13.60 1.53
CA ILE A 223 30.78 -13.90 2.79
C ILE A 223 32.10 -14.62 2.47
N ALA A 224 32.08 -15.65 1.62
CA ALA A 224 33.28 -16.40 1.24
C ALA A 224 34.32 -15.49 0.53
N ALA A 225 33.87 -14.60 -0.36
CA ALA A 225 34.76 -13.68 -1.06
C ALA A 225 35.39 -12.64 -0.13
N VAL A 226 34.62 -12.11 0.83
CA VAL A 226 35.14 -11.20 1.87
C VAL A 226 36.17 -11.90 2.75
N ALA A 227 35.95 -13.18 3.09
CA ALA A 227 36.87 -13.99 3.86
C ALA A 227 38.23 -14.14 3.14
N ALA A 228 38.21 -14.40 1.83
CA ALA A 228 39.40 -14.71 1.04
C ALA A 228 40.41 -13.55 0.93
N VAL A 229 39.95 -12.30 1.06
CA VAL A 229 40.82 -11.10 0.97
C VAL A 229 41.15 -10.49 2.34
N GLY A 230 40.65 -11.08 3.43
CA GLY A 230 40.97 -10.68 4.80
C GLY A 230 42.29 -11.28 5.30
N PRO A 231 42.90 -10.72 6.36
CA PRO A 231 44.03 -11.36 7.04
C PRO A 231 43.65 -12.76 7.55
N ARG A 232 44.62 -13.70 7.54
CA ARG A 232 44.43 -15.11 7.93
C ARG A 232 44.13 -15.23 9.43
N ALA A 233 43.41 -16.28 9.81
CA ALA A 233 42.77 -16.50 11.12
C ALA A 233 43.71 -16.52 12.35
N ASP A 234 45.04 -16.49 12.16
CA ASP A 234 46.02 -16.49 13.26
C ASP A 234 46.20 -15.09 13.90
N ASP A 235 45.73 -14.02 13.24
CA ASP A 235 45.64 -12.68 13.82
C ASP A 235 44.31 -12.57 14.59
N ALA A 236 44.39 -12.50 15.92
CA ALA A 236 43.30 -12.60 16.89
C ALA A 236 41.88 -12.22 16.38
N ILE A 237 40.93 -13.13 16.59
CA ILE A 237 39.46 -13.01 16.43
C ILE A 237 38.82 -11.80 17.17
N GLN A 238 39.63 -10.95 17.82
CA GLN A 238 39.19 -9.90 18.74
C GLN A 238 38.80 -8.55 18.14
N ASP A 239 38.81 -8.37 16.81
CA ASP A 239 38.30 -7.11 16.24
C ASP A 239 37.53 -7.30 14.91
N VAL A 240 36.46 -8.12 14.95
CA VAL A 240 35.52 -8.34 13.83
C VAL A 240 35.01 -7.02 13.22
N TRP A 241 34.97 -5.95 14.01
CA TRP A 241 34.52 -4.63 13.58
C TRP A 241 35.55 -3.85 12.75
N THR A 242 36.82 -4.23 12.77
CA THR A 242 37.83 -3.62 11.87
C THR A 242 37.80 -4.17 10.45
N ARG A 243 37.19 -5.33 10.25
CA ARG A 243 37.16 -6.04 8.97
C ARG A 243 36.00 -5.56 8.12
N ASN A 244 36.04 -5.88 6.82
CA ASN A 244 34.88 -5.72 5.95
C ASN A 244 33.73 -6.62 6.44
N SER A 245 32.49 -6.24 6.14
CA SER A 245 31.27 -6.90 6.58
C SER A 245 30.29 -7.11 5.42
N VAL A 246 29.23 -7.87 5.67
CA VAL A 246 28.11 -8.08 4.74
C VAL A 246 26.82 -7.60 5.38
N SER A 247 25.92 -7.04 4.57
CA SER A 247 24.55 -6.71 4.97
C SER A 247 23.55 -7.57 4.24
N VAL A 248 22.49 -7.95 4.94
CA VAL A 248 21.46 -8.87 4.45
C VAL A 248 20.08 -8.38 4.86
N LYS A 249 19.12 -8.49 3.94
CA LYS A 249 17.70 -8.23 4.19
C LYS A 249 17.00 -9.57 4.38
N LEU A 250 16.17 -9.68 5.42
CA LEU A 250 15.49 -10.95 5.72
C LEU A 250 14.42 -11.27 4.66
N SER A 251 13.78 -10.26 4.09
CA SER A 251 12.84 -10.44 2.98
C SER A 251 13.48 -11.05 1.72
N ALA A 252 14.80 -10.98 1.57
CA ALA A 252 15.51 -11.65 0.48
C ALA A 252 15.65 -13.16 0.70
N LEU A 253 15.54 -13.64 1.94
CA LEU A 253 15.81 -15.04 2.30
C LEU A 253 14.54 -15.88 2.42
N HIS A 254 13.35 -15.28 2.26
CA HIS A 254 12.07 -15.97 2.32
C HIS A 254 10.97 -15.21 1.58
N PRO A 255 10.18 -15.88 0.73
CA PRO A 255 9.18 -15.21 -0.10
C PRO A 255 7.99 -14.65 0.69
N ARG A 256 7.79 -15.14 1.91
CA ARG A 256 6.68 -14.74 2.80
C ARG A 256 7.19 -14.19 4.14
N PHE A 257 8.07 -13.20 4.09
CA PHE A 257 8.59 -12.52 5.28
C PHE A 257 7.59 -11.49 5.83
N GLU A 258 6.58 -11.99 6.54
CA GLU A 258 5.50 -11.22 7.13
C GLU A 258 4.97 -11.89 8.41
N TYR A 259 4.40 -11.11 9.33
CA TYR A 259 3.99 -11.60 10.65
C TYR A 259 3.00 -12.77 10.59
N ALA A 260 2.04 -12.71 9.65
CA ALA A 260 1.08 -13.78 9.42
C ALA A 260 1.75 -15.15 9.16
N GLN A 261 2.95 -15.16 8.57
CA GLN A 261 3.70 -16.36 8.21
C GLN A 261 4.84 -16.65 9.18
N ARG A 262 4.75 -16.15 10.43
CA ARG A 262 5.77 -16.29 11.46
C ARG A 262 6.28 -17.71 11.65
N GLU A 263 5.39 -18.71 11.67
CA GLU A 263 5.78 -20.12 11.81
C GLU A 263 6.74 -20.56 10.69
N ARG A 264 6.42 -20.22 9.43
CA ARG A 264 7.30 -20.49 8.27
C ARG A 264 8.61 -19.77 8.41
N VAL A 265 8.59 -18.50 8.75
CA VAL A 265 9.83 -17.71 8.88
C VAL A 265 10.75 -18.31 9.95
N MET A 266 10.21 -18.73 11.09
CA MET A 266 11.02 -19.34 12.14
C MET A 266 11.50 -20.76 11.80
N THR A 267 10.84 -21.48 10.89
CA THR A 267 11.21 -22.87 10.52
C THR A 267 11.99 -22.98 9.21
N GLU A 268 11.82 -22.04 8.28
CA GLU A 268 12.38 -22.02 6.93
C GLU A 268 13.50 -20.96 6.80
N LEU A 269 13.24 -19.71 7.21
CA LEU A 269 14.20 -18.60 7.09
C LEU A 269 15.27 -18.63 8.17
N LEU A 270 14.89 -18.83 9.43
CA LEU A 270 15.83 -18.78 10.56
C LEU A 270 17.02 -19.75 10.37
N PRO A 271 16.82 -21.03 9.99
CA PRO A 271 17.96 -21.93 9.75
C PRO A 271 18.90 -21.45 8.63
N ARG A 272 18.35 -20.90 7.54
CA ARG A 272 19.14 -20.31 6.44
C ARG A 272 19.97 -19.14 6.96
N PHE A 273 19.34 -18.22 7.69
CA PHE A 273 20.05 -17.07 8.25
C PHE A 273 21.14 -17.48 9.25
N VAL A 274 20.87 -18.46 10.12
CA VAL A 274 21.85 -19.01 11.06
C VAL A 274 23.04 -19.62 10.32
N ALA A 275 22.82 -20.30 9.19
CA ALA A 275 23.92 -20.82 8.36
C ALA A 275 24.82 -19.70 7.80
N LEU A 276 24.23 -18.61 7.29
CA LEU A 276 24.99 -17.42 6.85
C LEU A 276 25.77 -16.78 8.00
N ALA A 277 25.16 -16.67 9.18
CA ALA A 277 25.81 -16.12 10.36
C ALA A 277 26.99 -16.98 10.84
N ARG A 278 26.86 -18.32 10.80
CA ARG A 278 27.98 -19.24 11.07
C ARG A 278 29.11 -19.09 10.05
N ALA A 279 28.78 -18.97 8.76
CA ALA A 279 29.77 -18.74 7.72
C ALA A 279 30.51 -17.40 7.93
N ALA A 280 29.79 -16.34 8.34
CA ALA A 280 30.38 -15.05 8.66
C ALA A 280 31.29 -15.10 9.90
N ARG A 281 30.87 -15.82 10.95
CA ARG A 281 31.71 -16.12 12.12
C ARG A 281 33.01 -16.81 11.71
N ASP A 282 32.92 -17.88 10.93
CA ASP A 282 34.09 -18.68 10.52
C ASP A 282 35.05 -17.88 9.62
N ALA A 283 34.50 -16.94 8.86
CA ALA A 283 35.25 -15.98 8.06
C ALA A 283 35.82 -14.80 8.88
N GLY A 284 35.43 -14.65 10.15
CA GLY A 284 35.79 -13.51 10.99
C GLY A 284 35.28 -12.17 10.45
N THR A 285 34.16 -12.15 9.72
CA THR A 285 33.54 -10.95 9.16
C THR A 285 32.24 -10.62 9.89
N GLY A 286 31.84 -9.35 9.92
CA GLY A 286 30.54 -8.96 10.49
C GLY A 286 29.38 -9.24 9.53
N LEU A 287 28.21 -9.56 10.07
CA LEU A 287 26.95 -9.72 9.33
C LEU A 287 25.87 -8.87 9.97
N THR A 288 25.35 -7.88 9.24
CA THR A 288 24.33 -6.96 9.76
C THR A 288 23.00 -7.20 9.06
N ILE A 289 21.95 -7.48 9.84
CA ILE A 289 20.58 -7.50 9.34
C ILE A 289 20.12 -6.06 9.11
N ASP A 290 19.72 -5.75 7.87
CA ASP A 290 19.11 -4.46 7.54
C ASP A 290 17.69 -4.34 8.09
N ALA A 291 17.24 -3.12 8.34
CA ALA A 291 15.88 -2.85 8.78
C ALA A 291 14.99 -2.48 7.60
N GLU A 292 13.82 -3.12 7.55
CA GLU A 292 12.85 -3.03 6.46
C GLU A 292 11.61 -2.22 6.91
N GLU A 293 10.41 -2.59 6.46
CA GLU A 293 9.18 -1.93 6.88
C GLU A 293 8.79 -2.22 8.34
N SER A 294 7.99 -1.32 8.92
CA SER A 294 7.59 -1.32 10.33
C SER A 294 6.80 -2.56 10.74
N ASP A 295 6.02 -3.13 9.83
CA ASP A 295 5.20 -4.35 10.03
C ASP A 295 6.03 -5.63 10.08
N ARG A 296 7.27 -5.60 9.59
CA ARG A 296 8.23 -6.69 9.67
C ARG A 296 9.11 -6.64 10.91
N LEU A 297 9.14 -5.50 11.62
CA LEU A 297 10.08 -5.28 12.72
C LEU A 297 9.98 -6.37 13.79
N ASP A 298 8.78 -6.66 14.31
CA ASP A 298 8.66 -7.63 15.41
C ASP A 298 9.12 -9.04 15.02
N LEU A 299 8.84 -9.44 13.78
CA LEU A 299 9.33 -10.71 13.23
C LEU A 299 10.85 -10.70 13.02
N GLN A 300 11.42 -9.58 12.58
CA GLN A 300 12.87 -9.40 12.47
C GLN A 300 13.54 -9.51 13.85
N LEU A 301 12.95 -8.94 14.91
CA LEU A 301 13.46 -9.07 16.27
C LEU A 301 13.42 -10.52 16.78
N ASP A 302 12.38 -11.28 16.42
CA ASP A 302 12.28 -12.71 16.75
C ASP A 302 13.41 -13.53 16.08
N VAL A 303 13.62 -13.32 14.77
CA VAL A 303 14.71 -13.97 14.03
C VAL A 303 16.08 -13.60 14.61
N PHE A 304 16.30 -12.31 14.89
CA PHE A 304 17.56 -11.83 15.45
C PHE A 304 17.84 -12.43 16.83
N ALA A 305 16.85 -12.42 17.74
CA ALA A 305 17.01 -12.98 19.07
C ALA A 305 17.26 -14.49 19.05
N ALA A 306 16.60 -15.22 18.15
CA ALA A 306 16.79 -16.65 17.99
C ALA A 306 18.19 -16.97 17.41
N ALA A 307 18.64 -16.21 16.40
CA ALA A 307 19.96 -16.38 15.81
C ALA A 307 21.09 -16.05 16.81
N LEU A 308 20.95 -14.97 17.58
CA LEU A 308 21.93 -14.62 18.63
C LEU A 308 21.97 -15.65 19.77
N ALA A 309 20.89 -16.41 19.98
CA ALA A 309 20.83 -17.49 20.97
C ALA A 309 21.39 -18.83 20.45
N ASP A 310 21.69 -18.95 19.15
CA ASP A 310 22.19 -20.18 18.55
C ASP A 310 23.58 -20.52 19.11
N ARG A 311 23.79 -21.80 19.44
CA ARG A 311 25.03 -22.26 20.10
C ARG A 311 26.27 -22.10 19.24
N ASP A 312 26.11 -22.15 17.92
CA ASP A 312 27.22 -22.02 16.98
C ASP A 312 27.49 -20.54 16.63
N ILE A 313 26.70 -19.60 17.13
CA ILE A 313 26.92 -18.16 16.94
C ILE A 313 27.37 -17.49 18.25
N ARG A 314 27.22 -18.22 19.37
CA ARG A 314 27.68 -17.81 20.69
C ARG A 314 29.18 -17.46 20.65
N ASP A 315 29.55 -16.41 21.35
CA ASP A 315 30.93 -15.90 21.47
C ASP A 315 31.48 -15.16 20.23
N TRP A 316 30.62 -14.74 19.28
CA TRP A 316 31.00 -13.92 18.11
C TRP A 316 30.27 -12.57 18.05
N ASP A 317 30.96 -11.49 18.38
CA ASP A 317 30.39 -10.12 18.42
C ASP A 317 30.17 -9.48 17.02
N GLY A 318 30.01 -10.28 15.95
CA GLY A 318 29.85 -9.81 14.58
C GLY A 318 28.41 -9.79 14.06
N LEU A 319 27.44 -10.35 14.79
CA LEU A 319 26.03 -10.37 14.42
C LEU A 319 25.35 -9.03 14.77
N GLY A 320 25.13 -8.19 13.76
CA GLY A 320 24.56 -6.86 13.92
C GLY A 320 23.10 -6.71 13.48
N LEU A 321 22.49 -5.62 13.93
CA LEU A 321 21.13 -5.22 13.56
C LEU A 321 21.06 -3.73 13.23
N ALA A 322 20.38 -3.37 12.14
CA ALA A 322 20.04 -1.99 11.86
C ALA A 322 18.79 -1.55 12.63
N VAL A 323 18.79 -0.32 13.16
CA VAL A 323 17.67 0.29 13.88
C VAL A 323 17.35 1.64 13.26
N GLN A 324 16.08 1.87 12.95
CA GLN A 324 15.62 3.07 12.25
C GLN A 324 15.09 4.13 13.24
N ALA A 325 15.83 5.23 13.38
CA ALA A 325 15.51 6.31 14.31
C ALA A 325 14.23 7.09 13.96
N TYR A 326 13.75 7.01 12.72
CA TYR A 326 12.48 7.62 12.30
C TYR A 326 11.25 6.96 12.94
N GLY A 327 11.41 5.78 13.53
CA GLY A 327 10.34 5.00 14.14
C GLY A 327 10.20 5.35 15.61
N LYS A 328 8.96 5.43 16.10
CA LYS A 328 8.66 5.73 17.52
C LYS A 328 9.19 4.67 18.48
N ARG A 329 9.47 3.46 17.96
CA ARG A 329 9.98 2.29 18.67
C ARG A 329 11.51 2.25 18.81
N ALA A 330 12.26 3.16 18.17
CA ALA A 330 13.72 3.09 18.08
C ALA A 330 14.45 3.03 19.44
N VAL A 331 14.08 3.89 20.39
CA VAL A 331 14.67 3.88 21.75
C VAL A 331 14.30 2.60 22.52
N PRO A 332 13.03 2.18 22.59
CA PRO A 332 12.66 0.87 23.16
C PRO A 332 13.42 -0.32 22.57
N ILE A 333 13.66 -0.33 21.25
CA ILE A 333 14.44 -1.38 20.59
C ILE A 333 15.88 -1.39 21.12
N ILE A 334 16.52 -0.24 21.25
CA ILE A 334 17.89 -0.15 21.79
C ILE A 334 17.93 -0.64 23.24
N GLN A 335 16.91 -0.33 24.05
CA GLN A 335 16.80 -0.83 25.41
C GLN A 335 16.67 -2.37 25.42
N TRP A 336 15.77 -2.92 24.61
CA TRP A 336 15.61 -4.37 24.45
C TRP A 336 16.89 -5.06 23.98
N LEU A 337 17.59 -4.50 22.99
CA LEU A 337 18.89 -5.01 22.53
C LEU A 337 19.93 -4.98 23.64
N GLY A 338 19.89 -3.98 24.53
CA GLY A 338 20.78 -3.88 25.68
C GLY A 338 20.56 -5.01 26.69
N GLU A 339 19.30 -5.29 27.02
CA GLU A 339 18.92 -6.43 27.86
C GLU A 339 19.31 -7.75 27.20
N LEU A 340 19.09 -7.87 25.88
CA LEU A 340 19.45 -9.07 25.12
C LEU A 340 20.97 -9.29 25.12
N ALA A 341 21.76 -8.24 24.87
CA ALA A 341 23.22 -8.28 24.93
C ALA A 341 23.73 -8.73 26.30
N GLN A 342 23.14 -8.21 27.38
CA GLN A 342 23.49 -8.60 28.75
C GLN A 342 23.10 -10.06 29.05
N ALA A 343 21.90 -10.48 28.66
CA ALA A 343 21.42 -11.85 28.85
C ALA A 343 22.28 -12.87 28.09
N ARG A 344 22.80 -12.49 26.91
CA ARG A 344 23.68 -13.33 26.08
C ARG A 344 25.17 -13.16 26.37
N LYS A 345 25.56 -12.14 27.14
CA LYS A 345 26.95 -11.75 27.42
C LYS A 345 27.75 -11.51 26.13
N GLN A 346 27.14 -10.85 25.16
CA GLN A 346 27.67 -10.64 23.83
C GLN A 346 27.49 -9.17 23.43
N ARG A 347 28.46 -8.59 22.73
CA ARG A 347 28.33 -7.22 22.21
C ARG A 347 27.59 -7.26 20.88
N ILE A 348 26.58 -6.41 20.73
CA ILE A 348 25.77 -6.32 19.52
C ILE A 348 26.22 -5.10 18.70
N PRO A 349 26.71 -5.29 17.46
CA PRO A 349 26.85 -4.20 16.51
C PRO A 349 25.49 -3.61 16.14
N VAL A 350 25.26 -2.33 16.41
CA VAL A 350 23.97 -1.68 16.08
C VAL A 350 24.19 -0.59 15.05
N ARG A 351 23.64 -0.80 13.84
CA ARG A 351 23.63 0.23 12.79
C ARG A 351 22.45 1.17 13.03
N LEU A 352 22.72 2.34 13.56
CA LEU A 352 21.69 3.37 13.71
C LEU A 352 21.56 4.13 12.38
N VAL A 353 20.39 4.03 11.75
CA VAL A 353 20.00 4.76 10.54
C VAL A 353 18.84 5.70 10.86
N LYS A 354 18.47 6.61 9.95
CA LYS A 354 17.20 7.34 10.07
C LYS A 354 16.03 6.44 9.68
N GLY A 355 15.96 6.02 8.41
CA GLY A 355 14.92 5.15 7.88
C GLY A 355 14.70 5.42 6.38
N ALA A 356 14.24 4.41 5.63
CA ALA A 356 14.21 4.44 4.17
C ALA A 356 12.81 4.22 3.55
N TYR A 357 11.77 4.08 4.37
CA TYR A 357 10.40 3.70 3.94
C TYR A 357 9.33 4.73 4.33
N TRP A 358 9.72 5.96 4.66
CA TRP A 358 8.85 6.91 5.39
C TRP A 358 7.50 7.17 4.72
N ASP A 359 7.49 7.41 3.41
CA ASP A 359 6.29 7.68 2.63
C ASP A 359 5.36 6.45 2.54
N LEU A 360 5.93 5.27 2.34
CA LEU A 360 5.22 4.00 2.37
C LEU A 360 4.55 3.76 3.73
N GLU A 361 5.22 4.07 4.83
CA GLU A 361 4.67 3.92 6.19
C GLU A 361 3.48 4.86 6.43
N ILE A 362 3.57 6.11 5.96
CA ILE A 362 2.44 7.06 6.02
C ILE A 362 1.27 6.52 5.21
N LYS A 363 1.52 6.08 3.97
CA LYS A 363 0.49 5.54 3.07
C LYS A 363 -0.18 4.30 3.66
N ARG A 364 0.59 3.29 4.10
CA ARG A 364 0.05 2.04 4.66
C ARG A 364 -0.81 2.31 5.90
N ALA A 365 -0.37 3.18 6.81
CA ALA A 365 -1.15 3.55 7.99
C ALA A 365 -2.48 4.24 7.64
N GLN A 366 -2.48 5.11 6.61
CA GLN A 366 -3.70 5.75 6.09
C GLN A 366 -4.65 4.74 5.45
N GLU A 367 -4.15 3.89 4.55
CA GLU A 367 -4.94 2.84 3.87
C GLU A 367 -5.57 1.88 4.89
N GLN A 368 -4.82 1.49 5.91
CA GLN A 368 -5.29 0.59 6.97
C GLN A 368 -6.17 1.30 8.02
N GLY A 369 -6.29 2.63 8.02
CA GLY A 369 -7.10 3.36 8.99
C GLY A 369 -6.60 3.20 10.43
N LEU A 370 -5.28 3.15 10.62
CA LEU A 370 -4.66 2.94 11.94
C LEU A 370 -4.83 4.15 12.88
N ALA A 371 -4.62 3.95 14.18
CA ALA A 371 -4.74 5.01 15.17
C ALA A 371 -3.70 6.15 15.01
N GLY A 372 -2.57 5.87 14.35
CA GLY A 372 -1.50 6.82 14.11
C GLY A 372 -0.44 6.28 13.15
N TYR A 373 0.73 6.90 13.15
CA TYR A 373 1.86 6.52 12.31
C TYR A 373 2.93 5.78 13.11
N PRO A 374 3.58 4.73 12.55
CA PRO A 374 4.73 4.08 13.19
C PRO A 374 6.00 4.92 13.19
N VAL A 375 6.03 5.93 12.32
CA VAL A 375 7.13 6.85 12.11
C VAL A 375 6.77 8.27 12.56
N PHE A 376 7.78 9.09 12.83
CA PHE A 376 7.60 10.52 13.07
C PHE A 376 7.19 11.24 11.78
N THR A 377 6.28 12.20 11.88
CA THR A 377 5.76 12.96 10.73
C THR A 377 6.58 14.22 10.42
N ARG A 378 7.54 14.56 11.29
CA ARG A 378 8.55 15.61 11.05
C ARG A 378 9.96 15.06 10.99
N LYS A 379 10.75 15.57 10.04
CA LYS A 379 12.17 15.27 9.90
C LYS A 379 12.96 15.62 11.18
N ALA A 380 12.71 16.78 11.78
CA ALA A 380 13.41 17.19 13.01
C ALA A 380 13.14 16.27 14.22
N ALA A 381 11.95 15.66 14.30
CA ALA A 381 11.65 14.64 15.31
C ALA A 381 12.46 13.35 15.08
N THR A 382 12.66 12.94 13.82
CA THR A 382 13.57 11.84 13.46
C THR A 382 15.01 12.16 13.85
N ASP A 383 15.49 13.39 13.60
CA ASP A 383 16.84 13.79 14.01
C ASP A 383 17.01 13.74 15.54
N LEU A 384 16.03 14.26 16.28
CA LEU A 384 16.02 14.20 17.75
C LEU A 384 16.04 12.75 18.26
N SER A 385 15.19 11.89 17.70
CA SER A 385 15.17 10.45 18.01
C SER A 385 16.51 9.78 17.73
N TYR A 386 17.17 10.14 16.61
CA TYR A 386 18.50 9.65 16.29
C TYR A 386 19.52 10.03 17.38
N LEU A 387 19.50 11.28 17.87
CA LEU A 387 20.41 11.70 18.95
C LEU A 387 20.12 10.97 20.27
N ALA A 388 18.84 10.74 20.60
CA ALA A 388 18.45 9.96 21.78
C ALA A 388 18.96 8.51 21.70
N CYS A 389 18.78 7.88 20.54
CA CYS A 389 19.27 6.55 20.23
C CYS A 389 20.80 6.48 20.31
N ALA A 390 21.49 7.45 19.70
CA ALA A 390 22.95 7.50 19.70
C ALA A 390 23.52 7.62 21.12
N ARG A 391 22.93 8.46 21.96
CA ARG A 391 23.33 8.56 23.36
C ARG A 391 23.08 7.25 24.12
N ALA A 392 21.95 6.59 23.89
CA ALA A 392 21.64 5.31 24.55
C ALA A 392 22.66 4.21 24.18
N LEU A 393 23.08 4.15 22.91
CA LEU A 393 24.12 3.23 22.44
C LEU A 393 25.49 3.54 23.08
N LEU A 394 25.92 4.80 23.07
CA LEU A 394 27.20 5.24 23.65
C LEU A 394 27.28 5.07 25.18
N ALA A 395 26.13 5.08 25.86
CA ALA A 395 26.05 4.87 27.31
C ALA A 395 26.31 3.42 27.73
N SER A 396 26.23 2.44 26.82
CA SER A 396 26.37 1.01 27.12
C SER A 396 27.44 0.32 26.26
N PRO A 397 28.72 0.74 26.35
CA PRO A 397 29.80 0.22 25.50
C PRO A 397 30.09 -1.28 25.68
N ARG A 398 29.70 -1.86 26.83
CA ARG A 398 29.80 -3.32 27.07
C ARG A 398 28.72 -4.13 26.37
N SER A 399 27.62 -3.50 25.96
CA SER A 399 26.50 -4.16 25.28
C SER A 399 26.57 -3.92 23.77
N PHE A 400 27.19 -2.84 23.32
CA PHE A 400 27.09 -2.40 21.93
C PHE A 400 28.45 -2.12 21.28
N PHE A 401 28.47 -2.31 19.97
CA PHE A 401 29.38 -1.63 19.05
C PHE A 401 28.54 -0.67 18.18
N PRO A 402 28.48 0.63 18.48
CA PRO A 402 27.63 1.57 17.75
C PRO A 402 28.18 1.88 16.34
N MET A 403 27.31 1.79 15.33
CA MET A 403 27.61 2.11 13.94
C MET A 403 26.66 3.21 13.44
N PHE A 404 27.12 4.47 13.39
CA PHE A 404 26.29 5.64 13.11
C PHE A 404 26.22 5.96 11.61
N ALA A 405 25.14 5.55 10.94
CA ALA A 405 24.94 5.77 9.52
C ALA A 405 24.18 7.08 9.25
N THR A 406 24.88 8.10 8.72
CA THR A 406 24.27 9.41 8.42
C THR A 406 25.11 10.22 7.44
N HIS A 407 24.45 11.07 6.64
CA HIS A 407 25.11 12.07 5.79
C HIS A 407 24.84 13.50 6.28
N ASN A 408 24.32 13.67 7.50
CA ASN A 408 23.97 14.99 8.04
C ASN A 408 25.08 15.52 8.96
N ALA A 409 25.70 16.65 8.59
CA ALA A 409 26.85 17.22 9.32
C ALA A 409 26.54 17.56 10.79
N HIS A 410 25.36 18.11 11.09
CA HIS A 410 24.96 18.36 12.48
C HIS A 410 24.88 17.05 13.28
N THR A 411 24.32 16.00 12.69
CA THR A 411 24.23 14.67 13.33
C THR A 411 25.62 14.09 13.59
N LEU A 412 26.55 14.20 12.64
CA LEU A 412 27.94 13.78 12.82
C LEU A 412 28.62 14.54 13.98
N ALA A 413 28.50 15.86 13.98
CA ALA A 413 29.07 16.72 15.01
C ALA A 413 28.47 16.43 16.41
N ALA A 414 27.16 16.19 16.47
CA ALA A 414 26.45 15.82 17.69
C ALA A 414 26.92 14.48 18.25
N VAL A 415 26.95 13.42 17.42
CA VAL A 415 27.43 12.09 17.83
C VAL A 415 28.88 12.16 18.32
N ARG A 416 29.75 12.87 17.61
CA ARG A 416 31.15 13.03 18.01
C ARG A 416 31.29 13.76 19.35
N THR A 417 30.47 14.78 19.57
CA THR A 417 30.44 15.52 20.83
C THR A 417 29.96 14.63 21.98
N LEU A 418 28.91 13.83 21.75
CA LEU A 418 28.35 12.88 22.72
C LEU A 418 29.32 11.73 23.06
N ALA A 419 30.09 11.25 22.09
CA ALA A 419 31.08 10.19 22.30
C ALA A 419 32.26 10.65 23.17
N GLY A 420 32.56 11.95 23.17
CA GLY A 420 33.65 12.51 23.98
C GLY A 420 35.01 11.90 23.61
N ARG A 421 35.59 11.12 24.54
CA ARG A 421 36.88 10.42 24.35
C ARG A 421 36.73 8.93 23.99
N GLN A 422 35.51 8.43 23.91
CA GLN A 422 35.28 7.04 23.47
C GLN A 422 35.76 6.89 22.02
N SER A 423 36.31 5.72 21.69
CA SER A 423 36.79 5.38 20.34
C SER A 423 36.18 4.09 19.79
N GLU A 424 35.48 3.30 20.61
CA GLU A 424 34.83 2.04 20.22
C GLU A 424 33.46 2.26 19.55
N TYR A 425 33.46 2.99 18.44
CA TYR A 425 32.32 3.15 17.54
C TYR A 425 32.82 3.47 16.12
N GLU A 426 31.95 3.38 15.13
CA GLU A 426 32.25 3.87 13.78
C GLU A 426 31.11 4.71 13.22
N PHE A 427 31.43 5.54 12.25
CA PHE A 427 30.43 6.12 11.38
C PHE A 427 30.26 5.28 10.12
N GLN A 428 29.11 5.42 9.45
CA GLN A 428 28.87 4.77 8.18
C GLN A 428 28.29 5.74 7.14
N ARG A 429 28.76 5.59 5.90
CA ARG A 429 28.26 6.33 4.75
C ARG A 429 27.90 5.39 3.63
N LEU A 430 27.11 5.86 2.69
CA LEU A 430 26.89 5.16 1.44
C LEU A 430 28.02 5.41 0.43
N HIS A 431 28.35 4.41 -0.38
CA HIS A 431 29.16 4.60 -1.58
C HIS A 431 28.52 5.62 -2.54
N GLY A 432 29.35 6.48 -3.14
CA GLY A 432 28.88 7.53 -4.05
C GLY A 432 28.17 8.71 -3.38
N MET A 433 28.13 8.77 -2.04
CA MET A 433 27.44 9.84 -1.31
C MET A 433 28.19 10.33 -0.07
N GLY A 434 28.24 11.65 0.10
CA GLY A 434 28.83 12.32 1.25
C GLY A 434 30.33 12.12 1.40
N GLU A 435 31.06 11.90 0.31
CA GLU A 435 32.49 11.59 0.37
C GLU A 435 33.27 12.76 0.97
N GLU A 436 32.98 13.98 0.52
CA GLU A 436 33.59 15.22 0.98
C GLU A 436 33.32 15.47 2.47
N LEU A 437 32.11 15.16 2.94
CA LEU A 437 31.74 15.32 4.34
C LEU A 437 32.56 14.38 5.24
N TYR A 438 32.76 13.14 4.78
CA TYR A 438 33.52 12.14 5.50
C TYR A 438 35.02 12.33 5.37
N GLU A 439 35.54 12.84 4.26
CA GLU A 439 36.92 13.31 4.15
C GLU A 439 37.19 14.42 5.18
N ALA A 440 36.30 15.42 5.27
CA ALA A 440 36.41 16.48 6.27
C ALA A 440 36.40 15.97 7.72
N LEU A 441 35.63 14.90 7.99
CA LEU A 441 35.60 14.21 9.29
C LEU A 441 36.91 13.44 9.54
N MET A 442 37.34 12.60 8.61
CA MET A 442 38.51 11.73 8.74
C MET A 442 39.82 12.55 8.87
N ASP A 443 39.92 13.70 8.21
CA ASP A 443 41.08 14.61 8.31
C ASP A 443 41.28 15.19 9.72
N GLN A 444 40.22 15.28 10.52
CA GLN A 444 40.22 15.95 11.83
C GLN A 444 40.18 14.96 13.01
N ALA A 445 40.26 13.64 12.74
CA ALA A 445 39.77 12.65 13.67
C ALA A 445 40.41 11.26 13.58
N GLU A 446 40.71 10.69 14.76
CA GLU A 446 40.88 9.25 14.93
C GLU A 446 39.51 8.54 15.03
N VAL A 447 38.66 8.62 13.99
CA VAL A 447 37.39 7.86 13.92
C VAL A 447 37.37 6.90 12.74
N ALA A 448 36.74 5.74 12.93
CA ALA A 448 36.54 4.79 11.85
C ALA A 448 35.30 5.15 11.01
N CYS A 449 35.39 4.92 9.71
CA CYS A 449 34.26 5.02 8.80
C CYS A 449 34.13 3.76 7.93
N ARG A 450 32.90 3.24 7.84
CA ARG A 450 32.55 2.14 6.94
C ARG A 450 31.67 2.62 5.80
N ILE A 451 32.04 2.24 4.58
CA ILE A 451 31.26 2.50 3.36
C ILE A 451 30.31 1.33 3.15
N TYR A 452 29.01 1.61 3.17
CA TYR A 452 27.98 0.71 2.70
C TYR A 452 28.00 0.69 1.17
N ALA A 453 28.34 -0.45 0.60
CA ALA A 453 28.71 -0.63 -0.80
C ALA A 453 27.73 -1.58 -1.51
N PRO A 454 26.86 -1.04 -2.38
CA PRO A 454 25.94 -1.86 -3.17
C PRO A 454 26.69 -2.70 -4.19
N VAL A 455 26.31 -3.97 -4.30
CA VAL A 455 26.89 -4.97 -5.20
C VAL A 455 25.77 -5.77 -5.84
N GLY A 456 25.70 -5.77 -7.16
CA GLY A 456 24.70 -6.56 -7.87
C GLY A 456 24.60 -6.14 -9.33
N SER A 457 23.78 -6.88 -10.07
CA SER A 457 23.54 -6.59 -11.48
C SER A 457 22.84 -5.25 -11.66
N HIS A 458 22.83 -4.72 -12.88
CA HIS A 458 22.03 -3.52 -13.16
C HIS A 458 20.54 -3.76 -12.95
N ASP A 459 20.05 -5.00 -13.11
CA ASP A 459 18.64 -5.34 -12.94
C ASP A 459 18.20 -5.22 -11.47
N ASP A 460 19.07 -5.61 -10.54
CA ASP A 460 18.88 -5.53 -9.08
C ASP A 460 19.10 -4.12 -8.51
N LEU A 461 19.93 -3.30 -9.17
CA LEU A 461 20.30 -1.95 -8.73
C LEU A 461 19.14 -0.95 -8.78
N LEU A 462 18.21 -1.13 -9.71
CA LEU A 462 17.31 -0.07 -10.13
C LEU A 462 16.12 0.24 -9.18
N PRO A 463 15.43 -0.72 -8.54
CA PRO A 463 14.42 -0.41 -7.52
C PRO A 463 15.06 0.22 -6.28
N TYR A 464 16.27 -0.24 -5.96
CA TYR A 464 17.13 0.34 -4.94
C TYR A 464 17.52 1.78 -5.29
N LEU A 465 17.83 2.07 -6.55
CA LEU A 465 18.26 3.40 -7.01
C LEU A 465 17.14 4.44 -6.91
N VAL A 466 15.88 4.11 -7.26
CA VAL A 466 14.73 5.02 -7.07
C VAL A 466 14.55 5.40 -5.60
N ARG A 467 14.53 4.42 -4.70
CA ARG A 467 14.42 4.67 -3.25
C ARG A 467 15.61 5.48 -2.74
N ARG A 468 16.81 5.18 -3.23
CA ARG A 468 18.03 5.89 -2.86
C ARG A 468 18.02 7.36 -3.26
N LEU A 469 17.45 7.65 -4.43
CA LEU A 469 17.30 9.01 -4.93
C LEU A 469 16.20 9.76 -4.18
N LEU A 470 15.08 9.12 -3.82
CA LEU A 470 14.04 9.75 -2.99
C LEU A 470 14.57 10.11 -1.59
N GLU A 471 15.34 9.19 -0.98
CA GLU A 471 15.95 9.41 0.35
C GLU A 471 16.82 10.68 0.39
N ASN A 472 17.52 10.99 -0.70
CA ASN A 472 18.53 12.04 -0.73
C ASN A 472 18.15 13.27 -1.58
N GLY A 473 17.19 13.15 -2.49
CA GLY A 473 16.69 14.20 -3.37
C GLY A 473 15.49 14.97 -2.81
N ALA A 474 14.86 14.50 -1.72
CA ALA A 474 13.78 15.24 -1.06
C ALA A 474 14.25 16.65 -0.64
N ASN A 475 13.36 17.66 -0.71
CA ASN A 475 13.63 19.06 -0.30
C ASN A 475 14.14 19.19 1.14
N THR A 476 13.86 18.20 2.00
CA THR A 476 14.27 18.16 3.40
C THR A 476 15.58 17.39 3.63
N SER A 477 16.12 16.73 2.59
CA SER A 477 17.39 16.01 2.64
C SER A 477 18.54 16.99 2.90
N PHE A 478 19.49 16.56 3.73
CA PHE A 478 20.69 17.35 4.01
C PHE A 478 21.60 17.46 2.79
N VAL A 479 21.73 16.39 2.00
CA VAL A 479 22.60 16.37 0.80
C VAL A 479 22.11 17.41 -0.21
N ASN A 480 20.79 17.47 -0.42
CA ASN A 480 20.15 18.45 -1.30
C ASN A 480 20.31 19.90 -0.79
N ARG A 481 20.07 20.13 0.51
CA ARG A 481 20.27 21.49 1.09
C ARG A 481 21.74 21.91 1.15
N LEU A 482 22.66 20.96 1.22
CA LEU A 482 24.09 21.23 1.11
C LEU A 482 24.47 21.61 -0.33
N ALA A 483 23.81 21.03 -1.34
CA ALA A 483 23.94 21.35 -2.77
C ALA A 483 23.51 22.78 -3.12
N ASP A 484 22.60 23.36 -2.35
CA ASP A 484 22.16 24.75 -2.48
C ASP A 484 23.21 25.72 -1.87
N ASP A 485 23.91 26.47 -2.74
CA ASP A 485 24.90 27.47 -2.33
C ASP A 485 24.25 28.72 -1.69
N GLU A 486 22.96 28.99 -1.96
CA GLU A 486 22.21 30.13 -1.42
C GLU A 486 21.62 29.83 -0.03
N ALA A 487 21.50 28.55 0.35
CA ALA A 487 20.98 28.16 1.66
C ALA A 487 21.92 28.60 2.81
N PRO A 488 21.43 29.33 3.84
CA PRO A 488 22.25 29.71 4.99
C PRO A 488 22.77 28.49 5.75
N ILE A 489 24.04 28.52 6.19
CA ILE A 489 24.67 27.39 6.91
C ILE A 489 23.90 27.08 8.20
N GLU A 490 23.44 28.11 8.91
CA GLU A 490 22.63 28.04 10.12
C GLU A 490 21.35 27.21 9.95
N ASP A 491 20.69 27.26 8.79
CA ASP A 491 19.48 26.49 8.50
C ASP A 491 19.80 25.01 8.18
N ILE A 492 20.98 24.77 7.62
CA ILE A 492 21.49 23.43 7.29
C ILE A 492 21.84 22.65 8.56
N ILE A 493 22.44 23.34 9.54
CA ILE A 493 22.93 22.75 10.80
C ILE A 493 22.04 23.03 12.01
N ALA A 494 20.82 23.55 11.82
CA ALA A 494 19.92 23.90 12.91
C ALA A 494 19.74 22.76 13.93
N ASP A 495 19.78 23.10 15.23
CA ASP A 495 19.63 22.14 16.33
C ASP A 495 18.21 21.56 16.34
N PRO A 496 18.04 20.24 16.11
CA PRO A 496 16.73 19.61 16.10
C PRO A 496 16.05 19.62 17.48
N VAL A 497 16.81 19.70 18.59
CA VAL A 497 16.26 19.76 19.94
C VAL A 497 15.53 21.08 20.15
N GLU A 498 16.21 22.21 19.88
CA GLU A 498 15.60 23.54 20.00
C GLU A 498 14.47 23.73 18.98
N ARG A 499 14.66 23.23 17.75
CA ARG A 499 13.61 23.28 16.72
C ARG A 499 12.34 22.54 17.14
N MET A 500 12.46 21.35 17.73
CA MET A 500 11.29 20.61 18.20
C MET A 500 10.71 21.21 19.49
N ARG A 501 11.55 21.75 20.38
CA ARG A 501 11.09 22.43 21.61
C ARG A 501 10.26 23.67 21.29
N SER A 502 10.62 24.43 20.26
CA SER A 502 9.94 25.68 19.89
C SER A 502 8.55 25.49 19.24
N LEU A 503 8.16 24.25 18.91
CA LEU A 503 6.87 23.98 18.26
C LEU A 503 5.82 23.64 19.30
N ASP A 504 4.59 24.16 19.16
CA ASP A 504 3.50 23.78 20.06
C ASP A 504 3.08 22.32 19.84
N SER A 505 2.82 21.94 18.58
CA SER A 505 2.57 20.54 18.18
C SER A 505 3.78 19.92 17.51
N LYS A 506 4.14 18.71 17.95
CA LYS A 506 5.33 18.00 17.47
C LYS A 506 5.02 17.22 16.20
N ALA A 507 3.83 16.64 16.09
CA ALA A 507 3.30 16.10 14.85
C ALA A 507 3.21 17.19 13.76
N ASN A 508 3.24 16.76 12.50
CA ASN A 508 3.10 17.63 11.35
C ASN A 508 1.61 17.86 11.04
N PRO A 509 1.06 19.08 11.21
CA PRO A 509 -0.37 19.35 11.02
C PRO A 509 -0.82 19.23 9.56
N ARG A 510 0.13 19.16 8.61
CA ARG A 510 -0.17 18.96 7.18
C ARG A 510 -0.32 17.48 6.79
N ILE A 511 -0.05 16.56 7.72
CA ILE A 511 -0.23 15.12 7.51
C ILE A 511 -1.37 14.72 8.45
N PRO A 512 -2.62 14.65 7.97
CA PRO A 512 -3.75 14.30 8.82
C PRO A 512 -3.57 12.88 9.35
N LEU A 513 -4.07 12.57 10.54
CA LEU A 513 -4.11 11.18 11.02
C LEU A 513 -5.00 10.32 10.11
N PRO A 514 -4.80 8.99 10.03
CA PRO A 514 -5.64 8.11 9.21
C PRO A 514 -7.14 8.26 9.48
N THR A 515 -7.52 8.46 10.75
CA THR A 515 -8.92 8.65 11.17
C THR A 515 -9.52 9.98 10.73
N GLY A 516 -8.68 11.01 10.50
CA GLY A 516 -9.07 12.37 10.12
C GLY A 516 -8.64 12.76 8.71
N MET A 517 -8.33 11.80 7.83
CA MET A 517 -7.83 12.08 6.48
C MET A 517 -8.88 12.67 5.53
N PHE A 518 -10.17 12.56 5.86
CA PHE A 518 -11.26 13.14 5.08
C PHE A 518 -11.82 14.37 5.79
N PRO A 519 -12.04 15.50 5.07
CA PRO A 519 -12.44 16.75 5.70
C PRO A 519 -13.87 16.74 6.25
N ASN A 520 -14.78 16.01 5.60
CA ASN A 520 -16.23 16.10 5.87
C ASN A 520 -16.81 14.84 6.53
N ARG A 521 -15.97 13.87 6.90
CA ARG A 521 -16.37 12.64 7.60
C ARG A 521 -15.21 12.02 8.34
N VAL A 522 -15.50 11.28 9.40
CA VAL A 522 -14.49 10.43 10.08
C VAL A 522 -14.22 9.19 9.23
N ASN A 523 -12.95 8.80 9.09
CA ASN A 523 -12.57 7.56 8.41
C ASN A 523 -12.79 6.33 9.31
N SER A 524 -13.12 5.19 8.71
CA SER A 524 -13.23 3.92 9.41
C SER A 524 -11.91 3.47 10.05
N ARG A 525 -11.97 2.92 11.27
CA ARG A 525 -10.78 2.44 12.01
C ARG A 525 -10.42 0.99 11.69
N GLY A 526 -9.16 0.73 11.34
CA GLY A 526 -8.60 -0.62 11.25
C GLY A 526 -8.03 -1.17 12.57
N ILE A 527 -7.31 -2.28 12.46
CA ILE A 527 -6.57 -2.98 13.52
C ILE A 527 -5.22 -3.37 12.94
N LEU A 528 -4.14 -3.18 13.70
CA LEU A 528 -2.79 -3.54 13.27
C LEU A 528 -2.56 -5.05 13.44
N LEU A 529 -2.95 -5.85 12.45
CA LEU A 529 -2.86 -7.32 12.51
C LEU A 529 -1.41 -7.86 12.53
N SER A 530 -0.42 -7.02 12.23
CA SER A 530 1.01 -7.37 12.34
C SER A 530 1.57 -7.21 13.75
N ASP A 531 0.84 -6.60 14.68
CA ASP A 531 1.23 -6.49 16.09
C ASP A 531 0.46 -7.52 16.94
N PRO A 532 1.12 -8.52 17.55
CA PRO A 532 0.45 -9.47 18.43
C PRO A 532 -0.38 -8.81 19.54
N ALA A 533 0.05 -7.65 20.06
CA ALA A 533 -0.66 -6.97 21.13
C ALA A 533 -2.03 -6.40 20.72
N GLU A 534 -2.25 -6.17 19.42
CA GLU A 534 -3.56 -5.82 18.86
C GLU A 534 -4.28 -7.04 18.26
N ALA A 535 -3.55 -7.90 17.54
CA ALA A 535 -4.11 -9.03 16.82
C ALA A 535 -4.68 -10.11 17.75
N GLU A 536 -3.96 -10.52 18.79
CA GLU A 536 -4.38 -11.62 19.67
C GLU A 536 -5.65 -11.28 20.47
N PRO A 537 -5.76 -10.11 21.12
CA PRO A 537 -7.01 -9.72 21.79
C PRO A 537 -8.18 -9.63 20.83
N PHE A 538 -7.97 -9.14 19.61
CA PHE A 538 -9.02 -9.04 18.59
C PHE A 538 -9.51 -10.42 18.13
N LEU A 539 -8.60 -11.37 17.89
CA LEU A 539 -8.97 -12.75 17.55
C LEU A 539 -9.71 -13.46 18.70
N ALA A 540 -9.28 -13.23 19.94
CA ALA A 540 -9.96 -13.75 21.12
C ALA A 540 -11.37 -13.14 21.27
N GLU A 541 -11.50 -11.85 20.95
CA GLU A 541 -12.80 -11.18 20.92
C GLU A 541 -13.73 -11.76 19.86
N ILE A 542 -13.24 -11.97 18.63
CA ILE A 542 -14.01 -12.65 17.57
C ILE A 542 -14.51 -14.00 18.07
N ALA A 543 -13.63 -14.84 18.62
CA ALA A 543 -13.98 -16.16 19.13
C ALA A 543 -15.08 -16.09 20.21
N ARG A 544 -14.97 -15.13 21.15
CA ARG A 544 -15.96 -14.90 22.21
C ARG A 544 -17.31 -14.43 21.67
N THR A 545 -17.33 -13.54 20.68
CA THR A 545 -18.58 -13.01 20.11
C THR A 545 -19.37 -14.03 19.30
N LEU A 546 -18.69 -15.06 18.78
CA LEU A 546 -19.31 -16.17 18.06
C LEU A 546 -19.73 -17.33 18.97
N ASP A 547 -19.35 -17.30 20.26
CA ASP A 547 -19.72 -18.34 21.21
C ASP A 547 -21.25 -18.41 21.38
N GLY A 548 -21.80 -19.62 21.39
CA GLY A 548 -23.25 -19.86 21.40
C GLY A 548 -23.98 -19.71 20.06
N GLY A 549 -23.31 -19.18 19.01
CA GLY A 549 -23.86 -19.01 17.67
C GLY A 549 -24.96 -17.95 17.53
N VAL A 550 -25.25 -17.54 16.29
CA VAL A 550 -26.27 -16.51 16.00
C VAL A 550 -27.60 -17.13 15.56
N ALA A 551 -28.70 -16.72 16.17
CA ALA A 551 -30.05 -17.11 15.78
C ALA A 551 -30.72 -15.99 14.96
N ALA A 552 -30.60 -16.05 13.64
CA ALA A 552 -31.25 -15.13 12.73
C ALA A 552 -32.71 -15.49 12.48
N MET A 553 -33.54 -14.48 12.25
CA MET A 553 -34.95 -14.62 11.91
C MET A 553 -35.41 -13.39 11.12
N PRO A 554 -36.57 -13.44 10.45
CA PRO A 554 -37.15 -12.25 9.83
C PRO A 554 -37.38 -11.18 10.90
N LEU A 555 -37.02 -9.93 10.60
CA LEU A 555 -37.30 -8.77 11.45
C LEU A 555 -38.40 -7.96 10.79
N ILE A 556 -39.59 -8.03 11.37
CA ILE A 556 -40.77 -7.30 10.90
C ILE A 556 -41.15 -6.30 11.98
N ASP A 557 -41.20 -5.02 11.62
CA ASP A 557 -41.39 -3.91 12.57
C ASP A 557 -40.30 -3.87 13.66
N GLY A 558 -39.08 -4.29 13.31
CA GLY A 558 -37.96 -4.43 14.25
C GLY A 558 -38.06 -5.64 15.19
N GLU A 559 -39.13 -6.44 15.09
CA GLU A 559 -39.36 -7.61 15.94
C GLU A 559 -39.08 -8.93 15.22
N GLY A 560 -38.42 -9.83 15.93
CA GLY A 560 -38.07 -11.16 15.44
C GLY A 560 -39.29 -12.06 15.27
N GLN A 561 -39.45 -12.64 14.09
CA GLN A 561 -40.57 -13.52 13.77
C GLN A 561 -40.18 -14.99 14.00
N PRO A 562 -40.91 -15.73 14.86
CA PRO A 562 -40.60 -17.13 15.13
C PRO A 562 -40.91 -18.02 13.93
N GLY A 563 -40.27 -19.19 13.87
CA GLY A 563 -40.51 -20.20 12.85
C GLY A 563 -39.54 -21.37 12.98
N SER A 564 -39.55 -22.26 11.98
CA SER A 564 -38.63 -23.40 11.95
C SER A 564 -37.24 -22.93 11.52
N ALA A 565 -36.26 -23.03 12.41
CA ALA A 565 -34.89 -22.65 12.12
C ALA A 565 -34.17 -23.74 11.30
N VAL A 566 -33.29 -23.31 10.40
CA VAL A 566 -32.35 -24.17 9.65
C VAL A 566 -30.91 -23.82 10.01
N PRO A 567 -29.99 -24.80 10.09
CA PRO A 567 -28.61 -24.54 10.49
C PRO A 567 -27.84 -23.80 9.38
N VAL A 568 -27.04 -22.82 9.78
CA VAL A 568 -26.06 -22.15 8.92
C VAL A 568 -24.68 -22.70 9.26
N ARG A 569 -23.95 -23.18 8.25
CA ARG A 569 -22.71 -23.94 8.41
C ARG A 569 -21.53 -23.19 7.84
N ASP A 570 -20.38 -23.38 8.45
CA ASP A 570 -19.12 -22.76 8.01
C ASP A 570 -18.66 -23.39 6.69
N PRO A 571 -18.38 -22.60 5.63
CA PRO A 571 -17.88 -23.13 4.36
C PRO A 571 -16.48 -23.75 4.49
N ALA A 572 -15.68 -23.37 5.49
CA ALA A 572 -14.34 -23.91 5.72
C ALA A 572 -14.38 -25.26 6.45
N ASP A 573 -15.42 -25.52 7.24
CA ASP A 573 -15.66 -26.81 7.89
C ASP A 573 -17.16 -27.01 8.11
N ARG A 574 -17.80 -27.77 7.21
CA ARG A 574 -19.27 -27.93 7.23
C ARG A 574 -19.79 -28.71 8.43
N ARG A 575 -18.90 -29.31 9.24
CA ARG A 575 -19.27 -29.92 10.53
C ARG A 575 -19.58 -28.85 11.57
N ARG A 576 -18.98 -27.66 11.45
CA ARG A 576 -19.18 -26.51 12.33
C ARG A 576 -20.47 -25.77 11.96
N GLN A 577 -21.34 -25.60 12.95
CA GLN A 577 -22.53 -24.75 12.84
C GLN A 577 -22.19 -23.37 13.39
N VAL A 578 -22.38 -22.33 12.58
CA VAL A 578 -22.14 -20.92 12.97
C VAL A 578 -23.36 -20.36 13.71
N GLY A 579 -24.54 -20.84 13.34
CA GLY A 579 -25.80 -20.38 13.90
C GLY A 579 -26.98 -21.06 13.21
N SER A 580 -28.13 -20.40 13.23
CA SER A 580 -29.33 -20.86 12.54
C SER A 580 -30.15 -19.69 12.03
N VAL A 581 -30.89 -19.89 10.94
CA VAL A 581 -31.80 -18.89 10.37
C VAL A 581 -33.23 -19.43 10.31
N VAL A 582 -34.21 -18.64 10.67
CA VAL A 582 -35.61 -18.88 10.31
C VAL A 582 -35.86 -18.25 8.93
N PRO A 583 -36.19 -19.02 7.88
CA PRO A 583 -36.54 -18.46 6.58
C PRO A 583 -37.83 -17.63 6.66
N GLY A 584 -37.85 -16.50 5.97
CA GLY A 584 -39.04 -15.68 5.78
C GLY A 584 -40.07 -16.36 4.89
N THR A 585 -41.32 -16.02 5.11
CA THR A 585 -42.47 -16.54 4.35
C THR A 585 -43.12 -15.43 3.53
N PRO A 586 -43.86 -15.77 2.45
CA PRO A 586 -44.63 -14.78 1.69
C PRO A 586 -45.61 -13.98 2.58
N ALA A 587 -46.25 -14.62 3.57
CA ALA A 587 -47.15 -13.92 4.49
C ALA A 587 -46.43 -12.88 5.37
N GLN A 588 -45.22 -13.19 5.84
CA GLN A 588 -44.40 -12.22 6.56
C GLN A 588 -43.91 -11.09 5.66
N LEU A 589 -43.61 -11.39 4.39
CA LEU A 589 -43.26 -10.36 3.41
C LEU A 589 -44.42 -9.38 3.16
N GLU A 590 -45.65 -9.88 2.97
CA GLU A 590 -46.84 -9.02 2.84
C GLU A 590 -47.08 -8.16 4.08
N LEU A 591 -46.87 -8.73 5.28
CA LEU A 591 -46.92 -7.96 6.52
C LEU A 591 -45.84 -6.87 6.57
N ALA A 592 -44.61 -7.19 6.18
CA ALA A 592 -43.51 -6.22 6.07
C ALA A 592 -43.88 -5.07 5.12
N MET A 593 -44.43 -5.41 3.95
CA MET A 593 -44.88 -4.45 2.94
C MET A 593 -45.94 -3.50 3.50
N ALA A 594 -46.97 -4.02 4.16
CA ALA A 594 -48.00 -3.20 4.78
C ALA A 594 -47.44 -2.22 5.83
N ARG A 595 -46.48 -2.69 6.65
CA ARG A 595 -45.86 -1.86 7.70
C ARG A 595 -44.95 -0.78 7.14
N VAL A 596 -44.10 -1.13 6.17
CA VAL A 596 -43.18 -0.17 5.55
C VAL A 596 -43.90 0.92 4.77
N LEU A 597 -44.99 0.58 4.08
CA LEU A 597 -45.83 1.56 3.40
C LEU A 597 -46.45 2.58 4.38
N ALA A 598 -46.85 2.13 5.57
CA ALA A 598 -47.41 3.01 6.59
C ALA A 598 -46.37 3.93 7.24
N ALA A 599 -45.09 3.51 7.31
CA ALA A 599 -44.04 4.25 8.01
C ALA A 599 -43.24 5.21 7.11
N THR A 600 -43.15 4.93 5.80
CA THR A 600 -42.20 5.60 4.88
C THR A 600 -42.37 7.12 4.83
N SER A 601 -43.60 7.63 4.82
CA SER A 601 -43.86 9.07 4.73
C SER A 601 -43.31 9.85 5.94
N SER A 602 -43.43 9.28 7.14
CA SER A 602 -42.89 9.88 8.37
C SER A 602 -41.36 9.87 8.41
N TRP A 603 -40.73 8.86 7.81
CA TRP A 603 -39.29 8.75 7.70
C TRP A 603 -38.70 9.77 6.72
N ASP A 604 -39.36 9.96 5.57
CA ASP A 604 -38.97 10.99 4.60
C ASP A 604 -39.07 12.39 5.22
N ALA A 605 -40.18 12.65 5.92
CA ALA A 605 -40.44 13.92 6.61
C ALA A 605 -39.47 14.24 7.77
N ALA A 606 -38.73 13.25 8.29
CA ALA A 606 -37.71 13.47 9.33
C ALA A 606 -36.52 14.31 8.82
N GLY A 607 -36.33 14.42 7.50
CA GLY A 607 -35.29 15.24 6.87
C GLY A 607 -33.88 14.65 6.89
N GLY A 608 -32.98 15.19 6.07
CA GLY A 608 -31.61 14.68 5.90
C GLY A 608 -30.79 14.62 7.18
N ASP A 609 -30.89 15.63 8.05
CA ASP A 609 -30.08 15.74 9.28
C ASP A 609 -30.40 14.65 10.32
N SER A 610 -31.69 14.34 10.51
CA SER A 610 -32.12 13.30 11.44
C SER A 610 -31.63 11.93 10.97
N ARG A 611 -31.82 11.63 9.68
CA ARG A 611 -31.39 10.36 9.08
C ARG A 611 -29.87 10.21 9.08
N ALA A 612 -29.14 11.27 8.78
CA ALA A 612 -27.67 11.27 8.82
C ALA A 612 -27.14 10.94 10.22
N THR A 613 -27.74 11.52 11.26
CA THR A 613 -27.34 11.27 12.66
C THR A 613 -27.53 9.80 13.05
N ILE A 614 -28.61 9.17 12.59
CA ILE A 614 -28.86 7.73 12.80
C ILE A 614 -27.82 6.88 12.08
N LEU A 615 -27.48 7.22 10.82
CA LEU A 615 -26.48 6.47 10.06
C LEU A 615 -25.07 6.57 10.66
N GLU A 616 -24.68 7.73 11.19
CA GLU A 616 -23.41 7.88 11.90
C GLU A 616 -23.37 7.08 13.19
N ARG A 617 -24.47 7.08 13.96
CA ARG A 617 -24.59 6.22 15.14
C ARG A 617 -24.47 4.74 14.75
N ALA A 618 -25.07 4.32 13.64
CA ALA A 618 -24.90 2.95 13.14
C ALA A 618 -23.42 2.66 12.80
N ALA A 619 -22.71 3.62 12.22
CA ALA A 619 -21.28 3.46 11.92
C ALA A 619 -20.46 3.23 13.20
N ASP A 620 -20.76 3.97 14.27
CA ASP A 620 -20.09 3.80 15.55
C ASP A 620 -20.45 2.46 16.22
N LEU A 621 -21.69 1.97 16.07
CA LEU A 621 -22.10 0.65 16.53
C LEU A 621 -21.42 -0.49 15.74
N TYR A 622 -21.20 -0.32 14.44
CA TYR A 622 -20.45 -1.28 13.63
C TYR A 622 -18.99 -1.32 14.05
N GLU A 623 -18.40 -0.17 14.40
CA GLU A 623 -17.05 -0.12 14.97
C GLU A 623 -16.97 -0.71 16.38
N ARG A 624 -18.03 -0.58 17.21
CA ARG A 624 -18.14 -1.21 18.54
C ARG A 624 -18.19 -2.74 18.41
N ASP A 625 -19.05 -3.25 17.54
CA ASP A 625 -19.33 -4.68 17.39
C ASP A 625 -18.54 -5.32 16.24
N ARG A 626 -17.43 -4.69 15.85
CA ARG A 626 -16.58 -5.10 14.72
C ARG A 626 -16.16 -6.56 14.79
N ALA A 627 -15.87 -7.08 15.99
CA ALA A 627 -15.39 -8.44 16.16
C ALA A 627 -16.48 -9.47 15.81
N LEU A 628 -17.74 -9.20 16.17
CA LEU A 628 -18.87 -10.05 15.75
C LEU A 628 -19.02 -10.03 14.23
N LEU A 629 -19.02 -8.84 13.62
CA LEU A 629 -19.20 -8.69 12.18
C LEU A 629 -18.06 -9.35 11.38
N VAL A 630 -16.80 -9.14 11.80
CA VAL A 630 -15.64 -9.84 11.20
C VAL A 630 -15.74 -11.34 11.41
N GLY A 631 -16.11 -11.78 12.61
CA GLY A 631 -16.32 -13.19 12.92
C GLY A 631 -17.33 -13.87 12.00
N LEU A 632 -18.45 -13.19 11.72
CA LEU A 632 -19.46 -13.69 10.79
C LEU A 632 -18.97 -13.63 9.33
N CYS A 633 -18.27 -12.59 8.88
CA CYS A 633 -17.62 -12.59 7.57
C CYS A 633 -16.68 -13.78 7.37
N VAL A 634 -15.95 -14.17 8.42
CA VAL A 634 -15.02 -15.29 8.39
C VAL A 634 -15.76 -16.63 8.42
N ARG A 635 -16.64 -16.83 9.42
CA ARG A 635 -17.28 -18.13 9.68
C ARG A 635 -18.49 -18.42 8.80
N GLU A 636 -19.25 -17.40 8.41
CA GLU A 636 -20.40 -17.55 7.52
C GLU A 636 -20.00 -17.30 6.05
N GLY A 637 -19.20 -16.25 5.81
CA GLY A 637 -18.79 -15.84 4.47
C GLY A 637 -17.49 -16.47 3.93
N GLY A 638 -16.71 -17.15 4.76
CA GLY A 638 -15.45 -17.78 4.36
C GLY A 638 -14.29 -16.82 4.09
N LYS A 639 -14.38 -15.55 4.52
CA LYS A 639 -13.33 -14.54 4.30
C LYS A 639 -12.19 -14.68 5.29
N THR A 640 -10.97 -14.33 4.88
CA THR A 640 -9.86 -14.15 5.82
C THR A 640 -10.16 -13.02 6.80
N VAL A 641 -9.52 -13.02 7.97
CA VAL A 641 -9.71 -11.98 9.01
C VAL A 641 -9.44 -10.58 8.46
N SER A 642 -8.39 -10.40 7.65
CA SER A 642 -8.05 -9.13 7.02
C SER A 642 -9.12 -8.66 6.03
N ALA A 643 -9.65 -9.56 5.20
CA ALA A 643 -10.72 -9.26 4.26
C ALA A 643 -12.05 -8.93 4.97
N GLY A 644 -12.37 -9.64 6.06
CA GLY A 644 -13.52 -9.34 6.91
C GLY A 644 -13.41 -7.96 7.58
N LEU A 645 -12.24 -7.61 8.11
CA LEU A 645 -11.97 -6.30 8.70
C LEU A 645 -12.10 -5.17 7.66
N ALA A 646 -11.54 -5.36 6.46
CA ALA A 646 -11.68 -4.39 5.37
C ALA A 646 -13.15 -4.18 4.99
N GLU A 647 -13.97 -5.23 5.03
CA GLU A 647 -15.38 -5.13 4.72
C GLU A 647 -16.19 -4.38 5.78
N VAL A 648 -15.94 -4.62 7.07
CA VAL A 648 -16.59 -3.85 8.14
C VAL A 648 -16.23 -2.37 8.04
N ARG A 649 -14.98 -2.06 7.71
CA ARG A 649 -14.55 -0.68 7.42
C ARG A 649 -15.30 -0.06 6.26
N GLU A 650 -15.46 -0.79 5.15
CA GLU A 650 -16.23 -0.34 3.99
C GLU A 650 -17.69 -0.03 4.34
N ALA A 651 -18.33 -0.86 5.19
CA ALA A 651 -19.69 -0.62 5.68
C ALA A 651 -19.80 0.65 6.54
N VAL A 652 -18.83 0.87 7.45
CA VAL A 652 -18.73 2.09 8.26
C VAL A 652 -18.55 3.31 7.37
N ASP A 653 -17.71 3.20 6.33
CA ASP A 653 -17.49 4.28 5.39
C ASP A 653 -18.74 4.59 4.56
N PHE A 654 -19.52 3.59 4.13
CA PHE A 654 -20.83 3.81 3.48
C PHE A 654 -21.79 4.59 4.37
N LEU A 655 -21.92 4.19 5.64
CA LEU A 655 -22.80 4.85 6.60
C LEU A 655 -22.42 6.32 6.79
N ARG A 656 -21.14 6.60 7.06
CA ARG A 656 -20.64 7.98 7.26
C ARG A 656 -20.68 8.81 5.98
N TYR A 657 -20.37 8.21 4.83
CA TYR A 657 -20.39 8.92 3.55
C TYR A 657 -21.81 9.30 3.12
N TYR A 658 -22.78 8.38 3.24
CA TYR A 658 -24.17 8.70 2.91
C TYR A 658 -24.85 9.59 3.94
N ALA A 659 -24.45 9.55 5.21
CA ALA A 659 -24.86 10.54 6.20
C ALA A 659 -24.41 11.96 5.79
N MET A 660 -23.15 12.11 5.37
CA MET A 660 -22.62 13.38 4.85
C MET A 660 -23.44 13.89 3.66
N LEU A 661 -23.75 13.05 2.67
CA LEU A 661 -24.56 13.44 1.52
C LEU A 661 -26.02 13.74 1.90
N ALA A 662 -26.61 13.00 2.84
CA ALA A 662 -27.96 13.27 3.34
C ALA A 662 -28.06 14.67 3.96
N ARG A 663 -27.07 15.09 4.74
CA ARG A 663 -27.02 16.47 5.27
C ARG A 663 -26.84 17.50 4.17
N ALA A 664 -25.94 17.23 3.23
CA ALA A 664 -25.62 18.18 2.17
C ALA A 664 -26.79 18.42 1.21
N GLU A 665 -27.60 17.39 0.93
CA GLU A 665 -28.55 17.41 -0.20
C GLU A 665 -30.03 17.28 0.21
N PHE A 666 -30.32 16.75 1.42
CA PHE A 666 -31.68 16.46 1.88
C PHE A 666 -32.09 17.22 3.16
N ALA A 667 -31.22 18.10 3.70
CA ALA A 667 -31.53 18.89 4.89
C ALA A 667 -32.43 20.10 4.59
N SER A 668 -32.22 20.75 3.44
CA SER A 668 -32.98 21.95 3.04
C SER A 668 -33.10 22.04 1.52
N PRO A 669 -34.15 22.70 0.99
CA PRO A 669 -34.26 22.94 -0.44
C PRO A 669 -33.10 23.77 -1.00
N LEU A 670 -32.69 23.46 -2.23
CA LEU A 670 -31.79 24.27 -3.03
C LEU A 670 -32.55 25.48 -3.60
N GLN A 671 -32.11 26.68 -3.25
CA GLN A 671 -32.62 27.92 -3.85
C GLN A 671 -32.16 28.01 -5.31
N LEU A 672 -33.11 28.03 -6.23
CA LEU A 672 -32.87 28.19 -7.66
C LEU A 672 -32.87 29.68 -8.06
N PRO A 673 -32.11 30.06 -9.11
CA PRO A 673 -32.20 31.40 -9.68
C PRO A 673 -33.60 31.65 -10.25
N GLY A 674 -34.04 32.90 -10.18
CA GLY A 674 -35.36 33.32 -10.64
C GLY A 674 -35.49 34.84 -10.75
N PRO A 675 -36.61 35.34 -11.29
CA PRO A 675 -36.89 36.76 -11.34
C PRO A 675 -37.06 37.35 -9.93
N THR A 676 -36.90 38.66 -9.83
CA THR A 676 -37.26 39.40 -8.61
C THR A 676 -38.72 39.13 -8.23
N GLY A 677 -38.99 38.97 -6.93
CA GLY A 677 -40.36 38.71 -6.46
C GLY A 677 -40.85 37.27 -6.67
N GLU A 678 -39.96 36.34 -7.01
CA GLU A 678 -40.25 34.91 -7.07
C GLU A 678 -39.18 34.13 -6.31
N ARG A 679 -39.61 33.15 -5.50
CA ARG A 679 -38.72 32.22 -4.82
C ARG A 679 -38.94 30.81 -5.36
N ASN A 680 -37.92 30.25 -6.00
CA ASN A 680 -37.93 28.89 -6.55
C ASN A 680 -37.04 27.97 -5.72
N GLU A 681 -37.59 26.90 -5.17
CA GLU A 681 -36.90 25.99 -4.25
C GLU A 681 -37.03 24.55 -4.75
N LEU A 682 -35.89 23.89 -5.03
CA LEU A 682 -35.83 22.48 -5.41
C LEU A 682 -35.49 21.62 -4.18
N SER A 683 -36.25 20.57 -3.94
CA SER A 683 -36.03 19.64 -2.82
C SER A 683 -36.03 18.19 -3.27
N LEU A 684 -35.25 17.36 -2.58
CA LEU A 684 -35.15 15.93 -2.80
C LEU A 684 -35.93 15.16 -1.71
N HIS A 685 -36.68 14.15 -2.13
CA HIS A 685 -37.56 13.34 -1.26
C HIS A 685 -37.40 11.86 -1.59
N GLY A 686 -37.66 10.98 -0.64
CA GLY A 686 -37.70 9.54 -0.87
C GLY A 686 -38.69 9.17 -1.97
N ARG A 687 -38.35 8.18 -2.81
CA ARG A 687 -39.29 7.64 -3.81
C ARG A 687 -40.41 6.81 -3.20
N GLY A 688 -40.16 6.18 -2.06
CA GLY A 688 -41.11 5.29 -1.39
C GLY A 688 -40.41 4.08 -0.77
N VAL A 689 -40.87 2.88 -1.09
CA VAL A 689 -40.29 1.63 -0.58
C VAL A 689 -39.29 1.06 -1.57
N PHE A 690 -38.09 0.72 -1.11
CA PHE A 690 -37.07 0.02 -1.89
C PHE A 690 -36.90 -1.43 -1.40
N ALA A 691 -36.78 -2.34 -2.36
CA ALA A 691 -36.24 -3.68 -2.08
C ALA A 691 -34.72 -3.65 -2.26
N CYS A 692 -33.98 -3.91 -1.17
CA CYS A 692 -32.51 -4.02 -1.22
C CYS A 692 -32.13 -5.51 -1.21
N ILE A 693 -31.59 -5.99 -2.33
CA ILE A 693 -31.21 -7.39 -2.55
C ILE A 693 -29.70 -7.47 -2.70
N SER A 694 -29.04 -8.08 -1.71
CA SER A 694 -27.58 -8.08 -1.60
C SER A 694 -26.95 -9.47 -1.84
N PRO A 695 -25.67 -9.52 -2.23
CA PRO A 695 -24.96 -10.76 -2.49
C PRO A 695 -24.31 -11.31 -1.21
N TRP A 696 -23.84 -12.55 -1.27
CA TRP A 696 -23.15 -13.23 -0.17
C TRP A 696 -21.67 -12.84 -0.05
N ASN A 697 -21.07 -12.30 -1.10
CA ASN A 697 -19.62 -12.09 -1.17
C ASN A 697 -19.16 -10.78 -0.49
N PHE A 698 -20.08 -9.86 -0.22
CA PHE A 698 -19.89 -8.74 0.69
C PHE A 698 -21.13 -8.60 1.59
N PRO A 699 -21.30 -9.53 2.55
CA PRO A 699 -22.51 -9.66 3.34
C PRO A 699 -22.72 -8.55 4.37
N VAL A 700 -21.68 -7.77 4.68
CA VAL A 700 -21.75 -6.55 5.52
C VAL A 700 -21.77 -5.32 4.62
N ALA A 701 -20.73 -5.11 3.80
CA ALA A 701 -20.53 -3.81 3.16
C ALA A 701 -21.59 -3.46 2.11
N ILE A 702 -21.86 -4.37 1.17
CA ILE A 702 -22.85 -4.10 0.10
C ILE A 702 -24.27 -4.14 0.67
N PHE A 703 -24.55 -5.06 1.60
CA PHE A 703 -25.82 -5.11 2.32
C PHE A 703 -26.11 -3.77 3.00
N THR A 704 -25.18 -3.28 3.82
CA THR A 704 -25.31 -2.00 4.51
C THR A 704 -25.32 -0.83 3.54
N GLY A 705 -24.48 -0.81 2.51
CA GLY A 705 -24.39 0.29 1.54
C GLY A 705 -25.68 0.53 0.77
N GLN A 706 -26.34 -0.54 0.29
CA GLN A 706 -27.64 -0.43 -0.39
C GLN A 706 -28.72 0.12 0.56
N ILE A 707 -28.81 -0.44 1.76
CA ILE A 707 -29.81 -0.05 2.77
C ILE A 707 -29.57 1.40 3.22
N ALA A 708 -28.33 1.76 3.56
CA ALA A 708 -27.95 3.09 3.99
C ALA A 708 -28.22 4.15 2.91
N GLY A 709 -27.96 3.85 1.63
CA GLY A 709 -28.29 4.76 0.53
C GLY A 709 -29.79 5.03 0.40
N ALA A 710 -30.62 3.97 0.48
CA ALA A 710 -32.07 4.10 0.44
C ALA A 710 -32.61 4.88 1.66
N LEU A 711 -32.15 4.54 2.86
CA LEU A 711 -32.53 5.21 4.11
C LEU A 711 -32.12 6.68 4.11
N ALA A 712 -30.88 7.00 3.71
CA ALA A 712 -30.35 8.37 3.62
C ALA A 712 -31.24 9.27 2.75
N ALA A 713 -31.72 8.74 1.62
CA ALA A 713 -32.60 9.45 0.70
C ALA A 713 -34.07 9.51 1.14
N GLY A 714 -34.45 8.96 2.30
CA GLY A 714 -35.80 9.04 2.87
C GLY A 714 -36.74 7.87 2.53
N ASN A 715 -36.20 6.73 2.09
CA ASN A 715 -37.02 5.57 1.69
C ASN A 715 -37.21 4.57 2.83
N GLY A 716 -38.35 3.88 2.82
CA GLY A 716 -38.52 2.63 3.56
C GLY A 716 -37.85 1.46 2.82
N VAL A 717 -37.42 0.43 3.55
CA VAL A 717 -36.58 -0.65 3.02
C VAL A 717 -37.10 -2.02 3.42
N ILE A 718 -37.21 -2.91 2.43
CA ILE A 718 -37.26 -4.35 2.63
C ILE A 718 -35.91 -4.93 2.21
N ALA A 719 -35.14 -5.43 3.18
CA ALA A 719 -33.84 -6.03 2.97
C ALA A 719 -33.97 -7.56 2.77
N LYS A 720 -33.47 -8.05 1.64
CA LYS A 720 -33.37 -9.48 1.32
C LYS A 720 -31.89 -9.83 1.12
N PRO A 721 -31.22 -10.46 2.11
CA PRO A 721 -29.83 -10.88 1.95
C PRO A 721 -29.71 -12.14 1.10
N ALA A 722 -28.50 -12.47 0.66
CA ALA A 722 -28.20 -13.78 0.09
C ALA A 722 -28.49 -14.90 1.10
N GLU A 723 -28.90 -16.07 0.60
CA GLU A 723 -29.28 -17.22 1.44
C GLU A 723 -28.09 -17.85 2.16
N GLN A 724 -26.87 -17.62 1.66
CA GLN A 724 -25.63 -18.10 2.25
C GLN A 724 -25.21 -17.28 3.49
N THR A 725 -25.61 -16.02 3.60
CA THR A 725 -25.13 -15.09 4.66
C THR A 725 -26.23 -14.38 5.47
N PRO A 726 -27.26 -15.09 5.98
CA PRO A 726 -28.36 -14.47 6.72
C PRO A 726 -28.00 -14.02 8.15
N LEU A 727 -27.02 -14.64 8.81
CA LEU A 727 -26.62 -14.30 10.19
C LEU A 727 -25.96 -12.93 10.23
N THR A 728 -25.07 -12.66 9.28
CA THR A 728 -24.42 -11.36 9.08
C THR A 728 -25.46 -10.28 8.84
N ALA A 729 -26.39 -10.50 7.90
CA ALA A 729 -27.45 -9.55 7.59
C ALA A 729 -28.34 -9.25 8.82
N PHE A 730 -28.67 -10.27 9.61
CA PHE A 730 -29.42 -10.11 10.85
C PHE A 730 -28.68 -9.26 11.89
N ALA A 731 -27.38 -9.50 12.09
CA ALA A 731 -26.55 -8.67 12.97
C ALA A 731 -26.52 -7.21 12.50
N CYS A 732 -26.27 -6.97 11.20
CA CYS A 732 -26.27 -5.65 10.59
C CYS A 732 -27.60 -4.91 10.77
N THR A 733 -28.74 -5.56 10.54
CA THR A 733 -30.07 -4.96 10.71
C THR A 733 -30.38 -4.65 12.17
N ARG A 734 -30.00 -5.52 13.12
CA ARG A 734 -30.16 -5.24 14.55
C ARG A 734 -29.39 -3.98 14.97
N LEU A 735 -28.17 -3.79 14.48
CA LEU A 735 -27.37 -2.61 14.78
C LEU A 735 -27.97 -1.34 14.15
N LEU A 736 -28.57 -1.43 12.96
CA LEU A 736 -29.31 -0.31 12.36
C LEU A 736 -30.54 0.08 13.20
N HIS A 737 -31.28 -0.90 13.72
CA HIS A 737 -32.38 -0.62 14.66
C HIS A 737 -31.89 -0.02 15.98
N GLU A 738 -30.81 -0.55 16.55
CA GLU A 738 -30.18 0.00 17.77
C GLU A 738 -29.68 1.45 17.55
N ALA A 739 -29.24 1.78 16.34
CA ALA A 739 -28.86 3.14 15.97
C ALA A 739 -30.04 4.12 15.92
N GLY A 740 -31.27 3.61 15.78
CA GLY A 740 -32.49 4.41 15.72
C GLY A 740 -33.25 4.33 14.41
N VAL A 741 -32.89 3.44 13.47
CA VAL A 741 -33.73 3.18 12.30
C VAL A 741 -35.04 2.52 12.79
N PRO A 742 -36.21 3.15 12.59
CA PRO A 742 -37.46 2.61 13.11
C PRO A 742 -37.78 1.23 12.54
N GLY A 743 -38.33 0.34 13.36
CA GLY A 743 -38.75 -1.01 12.97
C GLY A 743 -39.68 -1.01 11.75
N GLY A 744 -40.64 -0.08 11.74
CA GLY A 744 -41.57 0.07 10.61
C GLY A 744 -40.90 0.50 9.31
N VAL A 745 -39.71 1.10 9.33
CA VAL A 745 -39.00 1.63 8.16
C VAL A 745 -38.06 0.60 7.52
N LEU A 746 -37.43 -0.27 8.31
CA LEU A 746 -36.49 -1.28 7.83
C LEU A 746 -36.94 -2.68 8.26
N HIS A 747 -37.18 -3.56 7.30
CA HIS A 747 -37.52 -4.96 7.57
C HIS A 747 -36.48 -5.89 6.96
N LEU A 748 -36.17 -6.99 7.64
CA LEU A 748 -35.30 -8.05 7.13
C LEU A 748 -36.13 -9.28 6.82
N VAL A 749 -36.06 -9.75 5.58
CA VAL A 749 -36.76 -10.96 5.13
C VAL A 749 -35.74 -11.92 4.51
N PRO A 750 -35.08 -12.78 5.32
CA PRO A 750 -34.19 -13.81 4.80
C PRO A 750 -34.99 -14.85 4.03
N GLY A 751 -34.43 -15.45 2.99
CA GLY A 751 -35.11 -16.48 2.20
C GLY A 751 -34.46 -16.70 0.84
N ASP A 752 -34.98 -17.63 0.05
CA ASP A 752 -34.43 -17.90 -1.28
C ASP A 752 -34.84 -16.82 -2.31
N GLY A 753 -34.20 -16.87 -3.48
CA GLY A 753 -34.47 -15.94 -4.59
C GLY A 753 -35.92 -16.01 -5.10
N PRO A 754 -36.43 -17.18 -5.51
CA PRO A 754 -37.78 -17.31 -6.08
C PRO A 754 -38.93 -16.93 -5.14
N LEU A 755 -38.87 -17.35 -3.87
CA LEU A 755 -39.95 -17.22 -2.89
C LEU A 755 -40.08 -15.81 -2.33
N ILE A 756 -38.95 -15.12 -2.10
CA ILE A 756 -38.93 -13.77 -1.53
C ILE A 756 -38.54 -12.73 -2.58
N GLY A 757 -37.37 -12.89 -3.21
CA GLY A 757 -36.83 -11.91 -4.18
C GLY A 757 -37.70 -11.75 -5.43
N GLY A 758 -38.24 -12.85 -5.95
CA GLY A 758 -39.13 -12.87 -7.11
C GLY A 758 -40.47 -12.20 -6.81
N VAL A 759 -41.03 -12.42 -5.61
CA VAL A 759 -42.27 -11.79 -5.15
C VAL A 759 -42.07 -10.29 -4.98
N LEU A 760 -41.01 -9.86 -4.28
CA LEU A 760 -40.62 -8.45 -4.16
C LEU A 760 -40.51 -7.76 -5.51
N SER A 761 -39.83 -8.39 -6.47
CA SER A 761 -39.63 -7.86 -7.82
C SER A 761 -40.92 -7.73 -8.64
N ARG A 762 -42.04 -8.34 -8.21
CA ARG A 762 -43.36 -8.18 -8.85
C ARG A 762 -44.34 -7.33 -8.02
N HIS A 763 -44.01 -6.98 -6.78
CA HIS A 763 -44.90 -6.24 -5.91
C HIS A 763 -45.17 -4.82 -6.44
N ALA A 764 -46.44 -4.42 -6.57
CA ALA A 764 -46.82 -3.17 -7.23
C ALA A 764 -46.39 -1.91 -6.45
N ASP A 765 -46.34 -1.99 -5.12
CA ASP A 765 -46.12 -0.83 -4.26
C ASP A 765 -44.64 -0.50 -3.95
N ILE A 766 -43.67 -1.27 -4.47
CA ILE A 766 -42.27 -0.85 -4.34
C ILE A 766 -41.91 0.18 -5.41
N ALA A 767 -41.23 1.24 -5.00
CA ALA A 767 -40.77 2.32 -5.87
C ALA A 767 -39.52 1.92 -6.68
N GLY A 768 -38.76 0.94 -6.18
CA GLY A 768 -37.59 0.43 -6.89
C GLY A 768 -36.89 -0.73 -6.21
N VAL A 769 -35.85 -1.22 -6.88
CA VAL A 769 -34.97 -2.30 -6.42
C VAL A 769 -33.53 -1.81 -6.50
N ALA A 770 -32.78 -1.96 -5.41
CA ALA A 770 -31.33 -1.92 -5.39
C ALA A 770 -30.83 -3.36 -5.32
N PHE A 771 -30.19 -3.83 -6.39
CA PHE A 771 -29.75 -5.20 -6.55
C PHE A 771 -28.23 -5.25 -6.76
N THR A 772 -27.58 -6.18 -6.09
CA THR A 772 -26.21 -6.57 -6.43
C THR A 772 -26.10 -8.08 -6.49
N GLY A 773 -25.60 -8.61 -7.62
CA GLY A 773 -25.52 -10.05 -7.86
C GLY A 773 -25.26 -10.38 -9.33
N SER A 774 -25.70 -11.55 -9.80
CA SER A 774 -25.40 -11.97 -11.18
C SER A 774 -26.18 -11.17 -12.23
N THR A 775 -25.56 -10.98 -13.40
CA THR A 775 -26.20 -10.32 -14.56
C THR A 775 -27.49 -11.04 -14.98
N ALA A 776 -27.53 -12.37 -14.90
CA ALA A 776 -28.71 -13.15 -15.22
C ALA A 776 -29.91 -12.83 -14.31
N VAL A 777 -29.68 -12.72 -12.99
CA VAL A 777 -30.73 -12.36 -12.02
C VAL A 777 -31.14 -10.90 -12.18
N ALA A 778 -30.21 -9.97 -12.40
CA ALA A 778 -30.53 -8.56 -12.67
C ALA A 778 -31.49 -8.42 -13.88
N GLN A 779 -31.25 -9.17 -14.96
CA GLN A 779 -32.14 -9.17 -16.12
C GLN A 779 -33.53 -9.75 -15.82
N GLN A 780 -33.62 -10.77 -14.96
CA GLN A 780 -34.91 -11.31 -14.51
C GLN A 780 -35.68 -10.28 -13.70
N ILE A 781 -35.02 -9.59 -12.76
CA ILE A 781 -35.61 -8.49 -11.98
C ILE A 781 -36.09 -7.38 -12.92
N ASN A 782 -35.25 -6.95 -13.87
CA ASN A 782 -35.62 -5.90 -14.83
C ASN A 782 -36.88 -6.26 -15.63
N ARG A 783 -36.99 -7.50 -16.14
CA ARG A 783 -38.19 -7.97 -16.85
C ARG A 783 -39.42 -7.98 -15.95
N ALA A 784 -39.28 -8.45 -14.69
CA ALA A 784 -40.36 -8.46 -13.72
C ALA A 784 -40.85 -7.03 -13.41
N LEU A 785 -39.92 -6.10 -13.19
CA LEU A 785 -40.20 -4.68 -12.99
C LEU A 785 -40.93 -4.06 -14.18
N ALA A 786 -40.46 -4.30 -15.40
CA ALA A 786 -41.05 -3.78 -16.63
C ALA A 786 -42.45 -4.35 -16.93
N SER A 787 -42.78 -5.53 -16.41
CA SER A 787 -44.08 -6.18 -16.62
C SER A 787 -45.22 -5.64 -15.74
N ARG A 788 -44.92 -4.71 -14.82
CA ARG A 788 -45.91 -4.15 -13.90
C ARG A 788 -46.82 -3.13 -14.60
N GLY A 789 -48.07 -3.05 -14.19
CA GLY A 789 -49.06 -2.08 -14.69
C GLY A 789 -49.07 -0.71 -13.99
N GLY A 790 -48.05 -0.39 -13.18
CA GLY A 790 -47.98 0.82 -12.34
C GLY A 790 -46.90 1.83 -12.78
N PRO A 791 -46.49 2.77 -11.91
CA PRO A 791 -45.38 3.68 -12.17
C PRO A 791 -44.11 2.94 -12.57
N LEU A 792 -43.30 3.54 -13.44
CA LEU A 792 -42.02 2.96 -13.87
C LEU A 792 -41.08 2.83 -12.66
N PRO A 793 -40.71 1.62 -12.23
CA PRO A 793 -39.88 1.42 -11.05
C PRO A 793 -38.42 1.78 -11.34
N THR A 794 -37.70 2.19 -10.30
CA THR A 794 -36.25 2.37 -10.36
C THR A 794 -35.55 1.01 -10.20
N LEU A 795 -34.55 0.74 -11.03
CA LEU A 795 -33.59 -0.33 -10.83
C LEU A 795 -32.19 0.27 -10.72
N ILE A 796 -31.48 -0.10 -9.65
CA ILE A 796 -30.03 0.02 -9.53
C ILE A 796 -29.53 -1.43 -9.49
N ALA A 797 -28.80 -1.85 -10.52
CA ALA A 797 -28.27 -3.20 -10.60
C ALA A 797 -26.76 -3.16 -10.82
N GLU A 798 -26.01 -3.56 -9.80
CA GLU A 798 -24.56 -3.77 -9.88
C GLU A 798 -24.28 -5.27 -10.05
N THR A 799 -23.47 -5.64 -11.03
CA THR A 799 -23.31 -7.06 -11.40
C THR A 799 -21.84 -7.43 -11.64
N GLY A 800 -21.60 -8.59 -12.26
CA GLY A 800 -20.26 -9.18 -12.41
C GLY A 800 -19.36 -8.49 -13.43
N GLY A 801 -18.16 -9.04 -13.61
CA GLY A 801 -17.21 -8.55 -14.60
C GLY A 801 -16.22 -9.62 -15.08
N VAL A 802 -15.85 -9.55 -16.36
CA VAL A 802 -14.66 -10.24 -16.89
C VAL A 802 -13.49 -9.25 -16.82
N ASN A 803 -13.05 -8.96 -15.59
CA ASN A 803 -12.10 -7.88 -15.36
C ASN A 803 -10.71 -8.23 -15.88
N ALA A 804 -10.08 -7.27 -16.54
CA ALA A 804 -8.77 -7.43 -17.14
C ALA A 804 -7.69 -6.62 -16.40
N MET A 805 -6.44 -6.98 -16.59
CA MET A 805 -5.28 -6.15 -16.28
C MET A 805 -4.35 -6.16 -17.49
N ILE A 806 -3.85 -5.00 -17.92
CA ILE A 806 -2.87 -4.88 -19.00
C ILE A 806 -1.53 -4.53 -18.40
N ALA A 807 -0.50 -5.31 -18.68
CA ALA A 807 0.87 -5.04 -18.27
C ALA A 807 1.79 -4.96 -19.48
N ASP A 808 2.42 -3.80 -19.65
CA ASP A 808 3.44 -3.59 -20.67
C ASP A 808 4.85 -3.88 -20.12
N SER A 809 5.85 -3.83 -21.00
CA SER A 809 7.23 -4.17 -20.66
C SER A 809 7.93 -3.18 -19.71
N THR A 810 7.29 -2.04 -19.38
CA THR A 810 7.81 -1.06 -18.42
C THR A 810 7.37 -1.34 -16.98
N ALA A 811 6.42 -2.27 -16.79
CA ALA A 811 5.95 -2.68 -15.47
C ALA A 811 7.09 -3.32 -14.65
N LEU A 812 7.10 -3.07 -13.34
CA LEU A 812 8.01 -3.76 -12.41
C LEU A 812 7.46 -5.18 -12.17
N PRO A 813 8.17 -6.27 -12.57
CA PRO A 813 7.63 -7.62 -12.50
C PRO A 813 7.18 -8.06 -11.10
N GLU A 814 7.96 -7.72 -10.06
CA GLU A 814 7.67 -8.09 -8.67
C GLU A 814 6.38 -7.43 -8.18
N GLN A 815 6.21 -6.13 -8.45
CA GLN A 815 5.00 -5.39 -8.10
C GLN A 815 3.79 -5.94 -8.88
N LEU A 816 3.96 -6.14 -10.19
CA LEU A 816 2.91 -6.71 -11.05
C LEU A 816 2.43 -8.06 -10.50
N VAL A 817 3.35 -8.96 -10.14
CA VAL A 817 3.00 -10.28 -9.61
C VAL A 817 2.20 -10.15 -8.30
N TRP A 818 2.64 -9.33 -7.34
CA TRP A 818 1.90 -9.14 -6.09
C TRP A 818 0.51 -8.51 -6.30
N ASP A 819 0.40 -7.55 -7.21
CA ASP A 819 -0.89 -6.94 -7.54
C ASP A 819 -1.82 -7.91 -8.28
N VAL A 820 -1.28 -8.79 -9.13
CA VAL A 820 -2.01 -9.88 -9.79
C VAL A 820 -2.49 -10.90 -8.76
N ILE A 821 -1.62 -11.35 -7.84
CA ILE A 821 -1.95 -12.29 -6.78
C ILE A 821 -3.10 -11.74 -5.92
N THR A 822 -2.93 -10.51 -5.43
CA THR A 822 -3.92 -9.80 -4.62
C THR A 822 -5.24 -9.66 -5.39
N SER A 823 -5.19 -9.23 -6.65
CA SER A 823 -6.40 -8.97 -7.43
C SER A 823 -7.15 -10.26 -7.83
N ALA A 824 -6.45 -11.36 -8.09
CA ALA A 824 -7.06 -12.59 -8.61
C ALA A 824 -7.52 -13.55 -7.51
N PHE A 825 -6.79 -13.62 -6.39
CA PHE A 825 -6.94 -14.71 -5.42
C PHE A 825 -7.44 -14.27 -4.04
N ASP A 826 -7.34 -12.98 -3.67
CA ASP A 826 -7.90 -12.48 -2.40
C ASP A 826 -9.39 -12.85 -2.27
N SER A 827 -9.81 -13.21 -1.06
CA SER A 827 -11.18 -13.67 -0.76
C SER A 827 -11.62 -14.87 -1.62
N GLY A 828 -10.69 -15.74 -2.02
CA GLY A 828 -10.95 -16.86 -2.92
C GLY A 828 -11.34 -16.42 -4.33
N GLY A 829 -10.92 -15.23 -4.78
CA GLY A 829 -11.32 -14.65 -6.06
C GLY A 829 -12.82 -14.32 -6.14
N GLN A 830 -13.52 -14.30 -5.01
CA GLN A 830 -14.98 -14.07 -4.91
C GLN A 830 -15.32 -12.57 -4.78
N ARG A 831 -14.55 -11.70 -5.46
CA ARG A 831 -14.87 -10.27 -5.60
C ARG A 831 -15.38 -10.01 -6.99
N CYS A 832 -16.38 -9.15 -7.14
CA CYS A 832 -16.81 -8.68 -8.46
C CYS A 832 -15.69 -7.93 -9.19
N SER A 833 -14.75 -7.30 -8.47
CA SER A 833 -13.56 -6.64 -9.00
C SER A 833 -12.34 -7.56 -9.20
N ALA A 834 -12.45 -8.86 -8.89
CA ALA A 834 -11.29 -9.74 -8.98
C ALA A 834 -10.78 -9.85 -10.42
N LEU A 835 -9.45 -9.92 -10.57
CA LEU A 835 -8.78 -10.08 -11.85
C LEU A 835 -9.10 -11.44 -12.45
N ARG A 836 -9.68 -11.42 -13.66
CA ARG A 836 -10.02 -12.62 -14.43
C ARG A 836 -9.01 -12.90 -15.53
N VAL A 837 -8.50 -11.83 -16.18
CA VAL A 837 -7.60 -11.93 -17.33
C VAL A 837 -6.43 -10.95 -17.23
N LEU A 838 -5.21 -11.46 -17.16
CA LEU A 838 -3.99 -10.67 -17.32
C LEU A 838 -3.56 -10.67 -18.79
N PHE A 839 -3.57 -9.51 -19.43
CA PHE A 839 -2.89 -9.27 -20.70
C PHE A 839 -1.45 -8.88 -20.44
N LEU A 840 -0.52 -9.71 -20.89
CA LEU A 840 0.89 -9.57 -20.60
C LEU A 840 1.69 -9.39 -21.88
N GLN A 841 2.46 -8.30 -21.98
CA GLN A 841 3.29 -8.07 -23.15
C GLN A 841 4.29 -9.22 -23.32
N LYS A 842 4.40 -9.74 -24.55
CA LYS A 842 5.18 -10.94 -24.90
C LYS A 842 6.63 -10.87 -24.42
N ASP A 843 7.25 -9.69 -24.45
CA ASP A 843 8.66 -9.49 -24.13
C ASP A 843 9.01 -9.74 -22.65
N ILE A 844 8.06 -9.51 -21.74
CA ILE A 844 8.25 -9.76 -20.29
C ILE A 844 7.55 -11.03 -19.81
N ALA A 845 6.74 -11.67 -20.66
CA ALA A 845 5.89 -12.78 -20.28
C ALA A 845 6.64 -13.98 -19.67
N PRO A 846 7.80 -14.44 -20.19
CA PRO A 846 8.51 -15.58 -19.60
C PRO A 846 8.89 -15.34 -18.12
N ARG A 847 9.50 -14.19 -17.81
CA ARG A 847 9.94 -13.85 -16.45
C ARG A 847 8.75 -13.65 -15.50
N VAL A 848 7.73 -12.92 -15.95
CA VAL A 848 6.55 -12.67 -15.12
C VAL A 848 5.77 -13.95 -14.84
N LEU A 849 5.65 -14.86 -15.81
CA LEU A 849 4.97 -16.15 -15.60
C LEU A 849 5.74 -17.07 -14.65
N GLU A 850 7.07 -17.06 -14.68
CA GLU A 850 7.92 -17.77 -13.72
C GLU A 850 7.69 -17.25 -12.30
N LEU A 851 7.80 -15.92 -12.12
CA LEU A 851 7.56 -15.25 -10.83
C LEU A 851 6.14 -15.50 -10.32
N LEU A 852 5.13 -15.36 -11.18
CA LEU A 852 3.73 -15.61 -10.85
C LEU A 852 3.51 -17.06 -10.43
N ALA A 853 4.08 -18.03 -11.15
CA ALA A 853 3.96 -19.43 -10.80
C ALA A 853 4.60 -19.74 -9.43
N GLY A 854 5.76 -19.14 -9.14
CA GLY A 854 6.40 -19.25 -7.83
C GLY A 854 5.57 -18.60 -6.71
N ALA A 855 5.10 -17.38 -6.91
CA ALA A 855 4.27 -16.68 -5.93
C ALA A 855 2.96 -17.42 -5.62
N ILE A 856 2.31 -18.00 -6.63
CA ILE A 856 1.11 -18.84 -6.44
C ILE A 856 1.43 -20.02 -5.51
N ARG A 857 2.57 -20.70 -5.70
CA ARG A 857 2.95 -21.85 -4.85
C ARG A 857 3.18 -21.48 -3.38
N GLU A 858 3.44 -20.20 -3.09
CA GLU A 858 3.65 -19.72 -1.72
C GLU A 858 2.36 -19.40 -0.96
N LEU A 859 1.20 -19.45 -1.63
CA LEU A 859 -0.10 -19.17 -1.02
C LEU A 859 -0.59 -20.34 -0.17
N ARG A 860 -1.25 -20.03 0.95
CA ARG A 860 -1.87 -21.00 1.85
C ARG A 860 -3.38 -20.99 1.75
N VAL A 861 -3.95 -22.16 1.44
CA VAL A 861 -5.38 -22.43 1.50
C VAL A 861 -5.71 -23.12 2.82
N GLY A 862 -6.73 -22.64 3.55
CA GLY A 862 -7.05 -23.21 4.87
C GLY A 862 -8.22 -22.56 5.62
N ASP A 863 -8.29 -22.80 6.94
CA ASP A 863 -9.28 -22.18 7.82
C ASP A 863 -9.04 -20.66 7.88
N PRO A 864 -9.98 -19.84 7.38
CA PRO A 864 -9.78 -18.40 7.21
C PRO A 864 -9.70 -17.61 8.53
N MET A 865 -9.94 -18.25 9.68
CA MET A 865 -9.71 -17.65 11.00
C MET A 865 -8.23 -17.62 11.39
N ARG A 866 -7.38 -18.43 10.74
CA ARG A 866 -5.94 -18.38 10.98
C ARG A 866 -5.34 -17.24 10.18
N LEU A 867 -4.50 -16.42 10.83
CA LEU A 867 -3.83 -15.29 10.15
C LEU A 867 -2.90 -15.75 9.02
N ASP A 868 -2.38 -16.97 9.08
CA ASP A 868 -1.48 -17.55 8.08
C ASP A 868 -2.19 -18.11 6.84
N THR A 869 -3.52 -18.02 6.78
CA THR A 869 -4.32 -18.43 5.62
C THR A 869 -4.51 -17.24 4.68
N ASP A 870 -4.10 -17.42 3.42
CA ASP A 870 -4.24 -16.40 2.37
C ASP A 870 -5.60 -16.53 1.65
N ILE A 871 -6.05 -17.78 1.47
CA ILE A 871 -7.22 -18.10 0.67
C ILE A 871 -8.15 -19.01 1.47
N GLY A 872 -9.35 -18.51 1.74
CA GLY A 872 -10.43 -19.26 2.38
C GLY A 872 -11.20 -20.17 1.40
N PRO A 873 -12.28 -20.81 1.88
CA PRO A 873 -13.16 -21.63 1.04
C PRO A 873 -13.95 -20.79 0.02
N VAL A 874 -14.51 -21.46 -0.98
CA VAL A 874 -15.61 -20.90 -1.77
C VAL A 874 -16.93 -21.11 -1.04
N ILE A 875 -17.91 -20.24 -1.30
CA ILE A 875 -19.07 -20.08 -0.42
C ILE A 875 -19.92 -21.34 -0.22
N ASP A 876 -20.08 -22.16 -1.27
CA ASP A 876 -20.92 -23.35 -1.22
C ASP A 876 -20.48 -24.41 -2.23
N ARG A 877 -21.18 -25.55 -2.21
CA ARG A 877 -20.89 -26.69 -3.06
C ARG A 877 -21.17 -26.41 -4.54
N GLY A 878 -22.17 -25.60 -4.85
CA GLY A 878 -22.50 -25.23 -6.23
C GLY A 878 -21.40 -24.39 -6.86
N ALA A 879 -20.87 -23.42 -6.11
CA ALA A 879 -19.70 -22.64 -6.52
C ALA A 879 -18.46 -23.54 -6.73
N GLN A 880 -18.18 -24.46 -5.80
CA GLN A 880 -17.07 -25.41 -5.90
C GLN A 880 -17.18 -26.29 -7.17
N GLU A 881 -18.37 -26.83 -7.45
CA GLU A 881 -18.61 -27.67 -8.62
C GLU A 881 -18.46 -26.90 -9.94
N ALA A 882 -18.99 -25.67 -10.01
CA ALA A 882 -18.82 -24.81 -11.18
C ALA A 882 -17.35 -24.48 -11.47
N LEU A 883 -16.57 -24.19 -10.41
CA LEU A 883 -15.14 -23.91 -10.55
C LEU A 883 -14.35 -25.14 -10.99
N ASN A 884 -14.64 -26.31 -10.41
CA ASN A 884 -14.02 -27.58 -10.83
C ASN A 884 -14.36 -27.93 -12.29
N ALA A 885 -15.59 -27.68 -12.74
CA ALA A 885 -15.99 -27.90 -14.12
C ALA A 885 -15.24 -26.97 -15.09
N HIS A 886 -15.10 -25.69 -14.75
CA HIS A 886 -14.31 -24.75 -15.55
C HIS A 886 -12.82 -25.12 -15.56
N ALA A 887 -12.25 -25.50 -14.42
CA ALA A 887 -10.88 -25.94 -14.30
C ALA A 887 -10.60 -27.18 -15.18
N ALA A 888 -11.44 -28.20 -15.10
CA ALA A 888 -11.33 -29.40 -15.94
C ALA A 888 -11.41 -29.08 -17.44
N ARG A 889 -12.15 -28.04 -17.82
CA ARG A 889 -12.17 -27.52 -19.20
C ARG A 889 -10.85 -26.83 -19.55
N MET A 890 -10.35 -25.94 -18.69
CA MET A 890 -9.08 -25.23 -18.90
C MET A 890 -7.87 -26.16 -18.93
N ASP A 891 -7.89 -27.28 -18.22
CA ASP A 891 -6.85 -28.31 -18.32
C ASP A 891 -6.73 -28.92 -19.73
N ARG A 892 -7.81 -28.86 -20.53
CA ARG A 892 -7.81 -29.30 -21.93
C ARG A 892 -7.55 -28.18 -22.93
N GLU A 893 -7.96 -26.96 -22.62
CA GLU A 893 -8.01 -25.84 -23.56
C GLU A 893 -6.91 -24.80 -23.34
N GLY A 894 -6.28 -24.77 -22.17
CA GLY A 894 -5.23 -23.84 -21.79
C GLY A 894 -3.98 -24.54 -21.26
N ARG A 895 -2.94 -23.76 -20.97
CA ARG A 895 -1.70 -24.25 -20.35
C ARG A 895 -1.68 -23.86 -18.88
N LEU A 896 -1.69 -24.84 -17.98
CA LEU A 896 -1.55 -24.57 -16.54
C LEU A 896 -0.21 -23.84 -16.27
N VAL A 897 -0.28 -22.70 -15.58
CA VAL A 897 0.87 -21.93 -15.12
C VAL A 897 1.28 -22.39 -13.73
N ALA A 898 0.33 -22.42 -12.80
CA ALA A 898 0.52 -22.95 -11.45
C ALA A 898 -0.84 -23.27 -10.81
N GLU A 899 -0.79 -24.14 -9.80
CA GLU A 899 -1.89 -24.50 -8.92
C GLU A 899 -1.37 -24.46 -7.48
N VAL A 900 -2.18 -23.97 -6.55
CA VAL A 900 -1.87 -24.04 -5.12
C VAL A 900 -2.28 -25.40 -4.58
N PRO A 901 -1.41 -26.11 -3.84
CA PRO A 901 -1.78 -27.38 -3.21
C PRO A 901 -2.96 -27.23 -2.25
N LEU A 902 -3.93 -28.13 -2.31
CA LEU A 902 -5.00 -28.25 -1.31
C LEU A 902 -4.61 -29.23 -0.20
N PRO A 903 -4.43 -28.78 1.04
CA PRO A 903 -4.19 -29.68 2.17
C PRO A 903 -5.43 -30.53 2.49
N GLY A 904 -5.24 -31.78 2.94
CA GLY A 904 -6.35 -32.66 3.35
C GLY A 904 -7.20 -32.12 4.51
N ALA A 905 -6.69 -31.13 5.27
CA ALA A 905 -7.51 -30.40 6.25
C ALA A 905 -8.71 -29.67 5.62
N CYS A 906 -8.71 -29.44 4.30
CA CYS A 906 -9.77 -28.78 3.55
C CYS A 906 -10.95 -29.71 3.19
N ASP A 907 -10.83 -31.03 3.41
CA ASP A 907 -11.82 -32.02 2.94
C ASP A 907 -13.23 -31.84 3.54
N ALA A 908 -13.31 -31.24 4.73
CA ALA A 908 -14.57 -30.98 5.42
C ALA A 908 -15.30 -29.71 4.93
N GLY A 909 -14.64 -28.89 4.10
CA GLY A 909 -15.15 -27.61 3.59
C GLY A 909 -15.45 -27.62 2.09
N THR A 910 -15.76 -26.45 1.56
CA THR A 910 -15.95 -26.19 0.13
C THR A 910 -14.76 -25.42 -0.42
N PHE A 911 -13.60 -26.07 -0.55
CA PHE A 911 -12.39 -25.46 -1.10
C PHE A 911 -12.18 -25.77 -2.58
N PHE A 912 -11.58 -24.84 -3.30
CA PHE A 912 -11.12 -25.03 -4.67
C PHE A 912 -9.63 -24.71 -4.73
N ALA A 913 -8.84 -25.48 -5.50
CA ALA A 913 -7.40 -25.26 -5.63
C ALA A 913 -7.15 -24.06 -6.57
N PRO A 914 -6.75 -22.88 -6.03
CA PRO A 914 -6.48 -21.70 -6.84
C PRO A 914 -5.47 -21.99 -7.93
N ARG A 915 -5.68 -21.43 -9.12
CA ARG A 915 -4.89 -21.78 -10.31
C ARG A 915 -4.83 -20.67 -11.33
N ALA A 916 -3.78 -20.69 -12.14
CA ALA A 916 -3.60 -19.79 -13.27
C ALA A 916 -3.40 -20.57 -14.58
N TYR A 917 -4.05 -20.14 -15.65
CA TYR A 917 -3.92 -20.72 -16.99
C TYR A 917 -3.47 -19.67 -18.00
N GLU A 918 -2.55 -20.05 -18.88
CA GLU A 918 -2.30 -19.31 -20.12
C GLU A 918 -3.27 -19.78 -21.21
N ILE A 919 -3.93 -18.84 -21.88
CA ILE A 919 -4.90 -19.07 -22.95
C ILE A 919 -4.56 -18.20 -24.17
N ASP A 920 -5.08 -18.58 -25.34
CA ASP A 920 -4.81 -17.90 -26.61
C ASP A 920 -5.56 -16.57 -26.77
N ALA A 921 -6.79 -16.47 -26.24
CA ALA A 921 -7.59 -15.26 -26.30
C ALA A 921 -8.63 -15.19 -25.17
N ILE A 922 -9.00 -13.97 -24.76
CA ILE A 922 -10.08 -13.72 -23.78
C ILE A 922 -11.43 -14.33 -24.21
N ALA A 923 -11.65 -14.52 -25.51
CA ALA A 923 -12.87 -15.11 -26.06
C ALA A 923 -13.11 -16.58 -25.64
N ARG A 924 -12.13 -17.26 -25.03
CA ARG A 924 -12.32 -18.57 -24.37
C ARG A 924 -13.23 -18.48 -23.14
N LEU A 925 -13.42 -17.29 -22.59
CA LEU A 925 -14.31 -17.02 -21.46
C LEU A 925 -15.71 -16.65 -21.96
N HIS A 926 -16.70 -17.46 -21.64
CA HIS A 926 -18.11 -17.26 -22.02
C HIS A 926 -18.90 -16.44 -20.98
N GLY A 927 -18.21 -15.63 -20.18
CA GLY A 927 -18.75 -14.90 -19.04
C GLY A 927 -17.83 -14.96 -17.84
N GLU A 928 -18.34 -14.49 -16.71
CA GLU A 928 -17.62 -14.49 -15.44
C GLU A 928 -17.49 -15.90 -14.84
N VAL A 929 -16.29 -16.22 -14.35
CA VAL A 929 -16.02 -17.38 -13.50
C VAL A 929 -15.68 -16.87 -12.11
N PHE A 930 -16.59 -17.09 -11.16
CA PHE A 930 -16.54 -16.43 -9.84
C PHE A 930 -15.74 -17.22 -8.81
N GLY A 931 -14.42 -17.20 -8.92
CA GLY A 931 -13.51 -17.87 -7.99
C GLY A 931 -12.03 -17.62 -8.31
N PRO A 932 -11.11 -18.34 -7.66
CA PRO A 932 -9.68 -18.01 -7.69
C PRO A 932 -9.01 -18.67 -8.91
N ILE A 933 -9.45 -18.27 -10.11
CA ILE A 933 -8.92 -18.74 -11.39
C ILE A 933 -8.47 -17.53 -12.23
N LEU A 934 -7.17 -17.41 -12.42
CA LEU A 934 -6.56 -16.39 -13.28
C LEU A 934 -6.35 -16.94 -14.70
N HIS A 935 -6.65 -16.14 -15.70
CA HIS A 935 -6.29 -16.42 -17.09
C HIS A 935 -5.24 -15.42 -17.56
N VAL A 936 -4.27 -15.86 -18.36
CA VAL A 936 -3.20 -15.01 -18.90
C VAL A 936 -3.23 -15.09 -20.42
N VAL A 937 -3.25 -13.94 -21.08
CA VAL A 937 -3.17 -13.79 -22.54
C VAL A 937 -1.92 -12.99 -22.85
N ARG A 938 -1.06 -13.49 -23.73
CA ARG A 938 0.09 -12.72 -24.22
C ARG A 938 -0.32 -11.82 -25.38
N TYR A 939 0.26 -10.62 -25.47
CA TYR A 939 0.04 -9.73 -26.61
C TYR A 939 1.36 -9.08 -27.08
N GLU A 940 1.39 -8.68 -28.35
CA GLU A 940 2.49 -7.89 -28.92
C GLU A 940 2.24 -6.40 -28.66
N ALA A 941 3.28 -5.62 -28.33
CA ALA A 941 3.13 -4.19 -28.01
C ALA A 941 2.34 -3.39 -29.06
N SER A 942 2.52 -3.71 -30.35
CA SER A 942 1.81 -3.09 -31.49
C SER A 942 0.31 -3.37 -31.52
N ARG A 943 -0.17 -4.39 -30.80
CA ARG A 943 -1.56 -4.86 -30.76
C ARG A 943 -2.32 -4.38 -29.52
N LEU A 944 -1.79 -3.40 -28.77
CA LEU A 944 -2.48 -2.85 -27.60
C LEU A 944 -3.92 -2.39 -27.94
N GLY A 945 -4.14 -1.82 -29.13
CA GLY A 945 -5.48 -1.47 -29.60
C GLY A 945 -6.41 -2.68 -29.71
N GLU A 946 -5.94 -3.80 -30.24
CA GLU A 946 -6.71 -5.06 -30.33
C GLU A 946 -7.06 -5.60 -28.93
N VAL A 947 -6.15 -5.46 -27.97
CA VAL A 947 -6.40 -5.83 -26.55
C VAL A 947 -7.54 -4.99 -25.97
N CYS A 948 -7.53 -3.66 -26.18
CA CYS A 948 -8.61 -2.80 -25.73
C CYS A 948 -9.97 -3.21 -26.33
N GLU A 949 -10.01 -3.50 -27.63
CA GLU A 949 -11.24 -3.95 -28.28
C GLU A 949 -11.70 -5.33 -27.79
N ALA A 950 -10.77 -6.26 -27.53
CA ALA A 950 -11.09 -7.57 -27.00
C ALA A 950 -11.70 -7.50 -25.59
N ILE A 951 -11.23 -6.58 -24.74
CA ILE A 951 -11.82 -6.32 -23.42
C ILE A 951 -13.25 -5.77 -23.57
N ASN A 952 -13.43 -4.74 -24.42
CA ASN A 952 -14.74 -4.15 -24.67
C ASN A 952 -15.74 -5.16 -25.25
N ALA A 953 -15.29 -6.07 -26.11
CA ALA A 953 -16.11 -7.09 -26.77
C ALA A 953 -16.73 -8.11 -25.79
N THR A 954 -16.23 -8.21 -24.56
CA THR A 954 -16.86 -9.03 -23.51
C THR A 954 -18.24 -8.48 -23.10
N GLY A 955 -18.50 -7.19 -23.38
CA GLY A 955 -19.71 -6.47 -22.96
C GLY A 955 -19.72 -6.08 -21.48
N TYR A 956 -18.75 -6.54 -20.68
CA TYR A 956 -18.54 -6.12 -19.30
C TYR A 956 -17.67 -4.87 -19.22
N GLY A 957 -17.73 -4.17 -18.09
CA GLY A 957 -17.06 -2.90 -17.90
C GLY A 957 -16.94 -2.50 -16.43
N LEU A 958 -16.46 -3.40 -15.55
CA LEU A 958 -16.38 -3.15 -14.11
C LEU A 958 -15.01 -2.60 -13.69
N THR A 959 -13.96 -3.43 -13.62
CA THR A 959 -12.60 -2.99 -13.28
C THR A 959 -11.56 -3.30 -14.36
N LEU A 960 -10.57 -2.41 -14.50
CA LEU A 960 -9.37 -2.62 -15.31
C LEU A 960 -8.12 -2.18 -14.53
N GLY A 961 -7.10 -3.05 -14.50
CA GLY A 961 -5.75 -2.71 -14.08
C GLY A 961 -4.88 -2.32 -15.28
N VAL A 962 -3.99 -1.34 -15.10
CA VAL A 962 -2.93 -1.01 -16.06
C VAL A 962 -1.61 -0.89 -15.32
N HIS A 963 -0.64 -1.70 -15.69
CA HIS A 963 0.74 -1.62 -15.20
C HIS A 963 1.63 -1.10 -16.33
N SER A 964 2.01 0.17 -16.22
CA SER A 964 2.83 0.92 -17.18
C SER A 964 3.45 2.15 -16.50
N ARG A 965 4.69 2.47 -16.86
CA ARG A 965 5.37 3.72 -16.52
C ARG A 965 5.26 4.79 -17.61
N ILE A 966 4.67 4.43 -18.75
CA ILE A 966 4.37 5.33 -19.88
C ILE A 966 2.96 5.89 -19.68
N ASP A 967 2.86 7.19 -19.47
CA ASP A 967 1.56 7.82 -19.21
C ASP A 967 0.71 7.79 -20.48
N ASP A 968 1.31 8.00 -21.65
CA ASP A 968 0.64 7.85 -22.94
C ASP A 968 0.05 6.44 -23.17
N THR A 969 0.64 5.36 -22.63
CA THR A 969 0.01 4.03 -22.65
C THR A 969 -1.27 4.03 -21.80
N VAL A 970 -1.19 4.58 -20.59
CA VAL A 970 -2.32 4.67 -19.66
C VAL A 970 -3.45 5.51 -20.27
N ASP A 971 -3.12 6.68 -20.83
CA ASP A 971 -4.06 7.57 -21.48
C ASP A 971 -4.68 6.94 -22.73
N PHE A 972 -3.88 6.20 -23.53
CA PHE A 972 -4.37 5.45 -24.68
C PHE A 972 -5.42 4.40 -24.30
N VAL A 973 -5.14 3.64 -23.23
CA VAL A 973 -6.06 2.61 -22.71
C VAL A 973 -7.30 3.26 -22.10
N ARG A 974 -7.13 4.28 -21.26
CA ARG A 974 -8.22 5.04 -20.61
C ARG A 974 -9.19 5.62 -21.63
N ALA A 975 -8.70 6.10 -22.78
CA ALA A 975 -9.54 6.67 -23.82
C ALA A 975 -10.34 5.64 -24.64
N ARG A 976 -9.99 4.35 -24.57
CA ARG A 976 -10.54 3.29 -25.44
C ARG A 976 -11.33 2.23 -24.69
N VAL A 977 -10.88 1.83 -23.51
CA VAL A 977 -11.54 0.78 -22.74
C VAL A 977 -12.68 1.36 -21.91
N ARG A 978 -13.84 0.72 -22.00
CA ARG A 978 -15.10 1.11 -21.38
C ARG A 978 -15.27 0.38 -20.06
N VAL A 979 -14.77 0.99 -18.98
CA VAL A 979 -14.80 0.43 -17.63
C VAL A 979 -15.17 1.49 -16.60
N GLY A 980 -15.89 1.07 -15.57
CA GLY A 980 -16.26 1.95 -14.48
C GLY A 980 -15.08 2.35 -13.59
N ASN A 981 -14.14 1.44 -13.30
CA ASN A 981 -13.04 1.68 -12.38
C ASN A 981 -11.70 1.27 -13.01
N LEU A 982 -10.84 2.25 -13.26
CA LEU A 982 -9.48 2.08 -13.78
C LEU A 982 -8.45 2.23 -12.66
N TYR A 983 -7.54 1.28 -12.53
CA TYR A 983 -6.48 1.24 -11.54
C TYR A 983 -5.11 1.20 -12.22
N VAL A 984 -4.20 2.09 -11.86
CA VAL A 984 -2.88 2.21 -12.50
C VAL A 984 -1.78 1.91 -11.48
N ASN A 985 -0.88 0.97 -11.82
CA ASN A 985 0.27 0.58 -11.01
C ASN A 985 -0.09 0.19 -9.56
N ARG A 986 -1.20 -0.54 -9.39
CA ARG A 986 -1.69 -1.12 -8.13
C ARG A 986 -2.65 -2.28 -8.40
N SER A 987 -3.00 -3.03 -7.35
CA SER A 987 -4.12 -3.96 -7.39
C SER A 987 -5.45 -3.24 -7.72
N GLN A 988 -6.37 -3.97 -8.35
CA GLN A 988 -7.65 -3.44 -8.85
C GLN A 988 -8.85 -3.75 -7.94
N ILE A 989 -8.58 -4.15 -6.69
CA ILE A 989 -9.60 -4.48 -5.69
C ILE A 989 -9.58 -3.49 -4.52
N GLY A 990 -10.57 -3.58 -3.63
CA GLY A 990 -10.64 -2.74 -2.43
C GLY A 990 -10.92 -1.27 -2.75
N ALA A 991 -11.94 -1.00 -3.58
CA ALA A 991 -12.40 0.35 -3.83
C ALA A 991 -12.86 1.02 -2.52
N VAL A 992 -12.37 2.22 -2.24
CA VAL A 992 -12.69 2.93 -0.99
C VAL A 992 -13.85 3.89 -1.22
N VAL A 993 -14.88 3.79 -0.38
CA VAL A 993 -16.08 4.64 -0.41
C VAL A 993 -15.71 6.13 -0.36
N GLY A 994 -16.25 6.92 -1.29
CA GLY A 994 -15.98 8.35 -1.43
C GLY A 994 -14.61 8.68 -2.02
N VAL A 995 -13.77 7.69 -2.34
CA VAL A 995 -12.45 7.89 -2.97
C VAL A 995 -12.38 7.25 -4.36
N GLN A 996 -12.80 6.00 -4.50
CA GLN A 996 -13.01 5.34 -5.78
C GLN A 996 -14.47 4.86 -5.89
N PRO A 997 -15.44 5.76 -6.14
CA PRO A 997 -16.84 5.36 -6.37
C PRO A 997 -16.93 4.14 -7.30
N PHE A 998 -17.56 3.10 -6.80
CA PHE A 998 -17.47 1.76 -7.39
C PHE A 998 -18.74 1.39 -8.14
N GLY A 999 -18.57 0.85 -9.34
CA GLY A 999 -19.67 0.40 -10.18
C GLY A 999 -19.27 0.42 -11.65
N GLY A 1000 -19.86 -0.47 -12.45
CA GLY A 1000 -19.48 -0.69 -13.83
C GLY A 1000 -20.42 -0.03 -14.85
N GLU A 1001 -20.19 -0.35 -16.12
CA GLU A 1001 -21.10 -0.08 -17.23
C GLU A 1001 -21.34 -1.35 -18.08
N GLY A 1002 -22.26 -1.28 -19.03
CA GLY A 1002 -22.62 -2.42 -19.89
C GLY A 1002 -23.24 -3.56 -19.08
N LEU A 1003 -22.74 -4.78 -19.27
CA LEU A 1003 -23.20 -5.97 -18.53
C LEU A 1003 -22.81 -5.96 -17.06
N SER A 1004 -21.96 -5.01 -16.62
CA SER A 1004 -21.49 -4.91 -15.24
C SER A 1004 -22.34 -4.05 -14.34
N GLY A 1005 -23.21 -3.20 -14.88
CA GLY A 1005 -24.18 -2.50 -14.05
C GLY A 1005 -24.90 -1.35 -14.73
N THR A 1006 -25.91 -0.85 -14.05
CA THR A 1006 -26.69 0.32 -14.47
C THR A 1006 -26.11 1.62 -13.94
N GLY A 1007 -25.33 1.56 -12.86
CA GLY A 1007 -25.06 2.71 -12.00
C GLY A 1007 -26.34 3.26 -11.32
N PRO A 1008 -26.22 4.39 -10.62
CA PRO A 1008 -24.98 5.13 -10.33
C PRO A 1008 -24.03 4.37 -9.40
N LYS A 1009 -22.77 4.79 -9.37
CA LYS A 1009 -21.71 4.16 -8.57
C LYS A 1009 -22.00 4.22 -7.07
N ALA A 1010 -21.92 3.08 -6.40
CA ALA A 1010 -21.95 3.01 -4.95
C ALA A 1010 -20.76 3.77 -4.35
N GLY A 1011 -20.98 4.40 -3.21
CA GLY A 1011 -19.99 5.22 -2.51
C GLY A 1011 -19.58 6.47 -3.30
N GLY A 1012 -20.41 6.89 -4.26
CA GLY A 1012 -20.22 8.09 -5.06
C GLY A 1012 -21.28 9.16 -4.82
N PRO A 1013 -21.02 10.39 -5.29
CA PRO A 1013 -21.89 11.54 -5.03
C PRO A 1013 -23.25 11.44 -5.73
N HIS A 1014 -23.38 10.62 -6.79
CA HIS A 1014 -24.63 10.49 -7.55
C HIS A 1014 -25.54 9.36 -7.06
N TYR A 1015 -25.14 8.59 -6.05
CA TYR A 1015 -25.86 7.39 -5.64
C TYR A 1015 -27.24 7.72 -5.03
N LEU A 1016 -27.29 8.68 -4.09
CA LEU A 1016 -28.52 9.02 -3.37
C LEU A 1016 -29.61 9.58 -4.29
N HIS A 1017 -29.23 10.29 -5.36
CA HIS A 1017 -30.18 10.89 -6.31
C HIS A 1017 -31.07 9.84 -6.97
N ARG A 1018 -30.53 8.63 -7.20
CA ARG A 1018 -31.31 7.55 -7.81
C ARG A 1018 -32.37 6.98 -6.87
N PHE A 1019 -32.20 7.15 -5.56
CA PHE A 1019 -33.19 6.82 -4.54
C PHE A 1019 -34.19 7.94 -4.25
N ALA A 1020 -34.04 9.12 -4.87
CA ALA A 1020 -34.84 10.30 -4.60
C ALA A 1020 -35.73 10.73 -5.79
N VAL A 1021 -36.76 11.52 -5.50
CA VAL A 1021 -37.51 12.34 -6.46
C VAL A 1021 -37.33 13.82 -6.18
N GLU A 1022 -37.41 14.62 -7.24
CA GLU A 1022 -37.32 16.08 -7.18
C GLU A 1022 -38.70 16.71 -7.03
N ARG A 1023 -38.79 17.76 -6.21
CA ARG A 1023 -39.99 18.61 -6.07
C ARG A 1023 -39.59 20.08 -6.06
N VAL A 1024 -40.22 20.89 -6.91
CA VAL A 1024 -40.02 22.34 -6.99
C VAL A 1024 -41.22 23.07 -6.40
N VAL A 1025 -40.94 24.06 -5.55
CA VAL A 1025 -41.93 25.02 -5.06
C VAL A 1025 -41.56 26.40 -5.62
N SER A 1026 -42.48 26.98 -6.39
CA SER A 1026 -42.36 28.34 -6.93
C SER A 1026 -43.36 29.24 -6.24
N THR A 1027 -42.86 30.17 -5.43
CA THR A 1027 -43.69 31.10 -4.67
C THR A 1027 -43.57 32.50 -5.25
N ASN A 1028 -44.69 33.05 -5.72
CA ASN A 1028 -44.77 34.47 -6.05
C ASN A 1028 -44.76 35.29 -4.75
N THR A 1029 -43.63 35.93 -4.45
CA THR A 1029 -43.46 36.75 -3.24
C THR A 1029 -43.90 38.20 -3.45
N THR A 1030 -44.18 38.66 -4.69
CA THR A 1030 -44.70 40.03 -4.89
C THR A 1030 -46.09 40.19 -4.29
N ALA A 1031 -46.92 39.15 -4.32
CA ALA A 1031 -48.26 39.15 -3.75
C ALA A 1031 -48.26 39.39 -2.21
N ALA A 1032 -47.13 39.18 -1.54
CA ALA A 1032 -46.96 39.38 -0.10
C ALA A 1032 -46.58 40.82 0.31
N GLY A 1033 -46.46 41.76 -0.63
CA GLY A 1033 -46.17 43.18 -0.34
C GLY A 1033 -44.99 43.81 -1.09
N GLY A 1034 -44.54 43.23 -2.21
CA GLY A 1034 -43.43 43.73 -3.02
C GLY A 1034 -42.04 43.25 -2.55
N ASN A 1035 -41.01 43.41 -3.38
CA ASN A 1035 -39.66 42.96 -3.05
C ASN A 1035 -38.90 44.03 -2.25
N ALA A 1036 -38.88 43.90 -0.91
CA ALA A 1036 -38.15 44.80 -0.02
C ALA A 1036 -36.64 44.87 -0.33
N SER A 1037 -36.03 43.81 -0.87
CA SER A 1037 -34.61 43.81 -1.25
C SER A 1037 -34.31 44.73 -2.44
N LEU A 1038 -35.30 45.03 -3.30
CA LEU A 1038 -35.15 46.05 -4.34
C LEU A 1038 -35.18 47.47 -3.78
N LEU A 1039 -35.88 47.68 -2.65
CA LEU A 1039 -36.00 48.97 -1.98
C LEU A 1039 -34.78 49.30 -1.09
N SER A 1040 -33.89 48.32 -0.86
CA SER A 1040 -32.69 48.43 -0.03
C SER A 1040 -31.38 48.42 -0.84
N LEU A 1041 -31.45 48.66 -2.16
CA LEU A 1041 -30.28 48.71 -3.05
C LEU A 1041 -29.61 50.11 -3.10
N GLU A 1042 -30.13 51.11 -2.37
CA GLU A 1042 -29.51 52.42 -2.16
C GLU A 1042 -28.81 52.52 -0.80
#